data_AF-A0A8T6DYI5-F1
#
_entry.id   AF-A0A8T6DYI5-F1
#
_cell.length_a   1.000
_cell.length_b   1.000
_cell.length_c   1.000
_cell.angle_alpha   90.00
_cell.angle_beta   90.00
_cell.angle_gamma   90.00
#
_symmetry.space_group_name_H-M   'P 1'
#
loop_
_entity.id
_entity.type
_entity.pdbx_description
1 polymer ?
#
loop_
_entity_poly.entity_id
_entity_poly.type
_entity_poly.pdbx_seq_one_letter_code
_entity_poly.pdbx_strand_id
1 'polypeptide(L)'
;MSASHDTFLSALSTLCKDQIQQAGHRYTPGLDPQAPNLEIESLLTAIENVACGTGARKRFESALNAFSEAWDHAKHCSQRPSEIQQRVDEAQTFLSPMMDRLRMRDAGAGEEWSKILSGIESDLFADRDHWRAEEAKLEPTSQADGFSSTHNDFRANMHAIRQCLAIVQAEKEYIQSPAFKVLFDPNLLISGEWGTGKTHLVCDFTQGRIGCSLVTVLVLAKNFQGNVVAKICSRIGAKLTAVNVFDRLAELAKKTGERAVVIVDGVNEGNRSEWKKAVTTLQALVADRPNIGLIITCRTPFEPIAIKQQNLEKFHKVTHLGFDDQEFDAQAAFFQYYKLPLPEVPLLDREFSRPLTLKLICQSLQSLSGRKLAQGFAGIASGQKGMTFVLESFVNSVGKPIEHEYGLRTKGCWGLLKGSDQIADRKVAGFAPCMAENLRGYVLRSEADRIIAAHYPDLRPAQRRNLLEVLRTNGLIEEDAVWYSTRSGAKPRIVFRLPYQRFSDHLIARHLLKTHLDVSSAATIKHSFTGNSPLAHVFRMSNQYDRDYAEPGLAQALITEFPERVKKRLPPKQRELFFVLPQRAQKLGAYFGPFIEGLFWRNPAAFTEGTRIVINQYLNTDSEVWEQIVDALVAISTKPRHPYHARRLYNFLARYSMPARDLQWSEYLRRRYASPTIHRLMAWAEKLNAANMTQRSATELVVLLSLVLTTVVRSDRDLATKALVLIGEKFPGVLFSHVVTSLEFNDPYVPERMLAAAYGTTLSLLDSEAAPTFRPLLGDLAETLYLKMFGPGACNATHHTLMRDYALGIIEIAQRVSCVALPQNANCNLAAPFPNALSPFTSDGTPDPTVKEAIDRAIQMDFDNYTIGSLIPNRDNYDDEHPDFIQVRARIERRIYDLGYRSEQFNFVDEEIGRLSWNAPDHKKVDRYGKKYSWIAYYEMWGEREAEKKLPDWSLGERTPDCGVDPSFPKRPPPWTPPIPDLFGDKSVATEAWVGGSYTPDWHPLLVVPEINGQQGEWVLIEGHVRGIDERHD
;
A
#
# COMPACT_ATOMS: atom_id res chain seq x y z
N MET A 1 29.25 -38.80 25.55
CA MET A 1 28.46 -38.39 24.35
C MET A 1 28.10 -36.90 24.33
N SER A 2 27.83 -36.22 25.45
CA SER A 2 27.52 -34.78 25.48
C SER A 2 28.63 -33.88 24.89
N ALA A 3 29.89 -34.11 25.28
CA ALA A 3 31.02 -33.30 24.81
C ALA A 3 31.25 -33.33 23.28
N SER A 4 30.81 -34.37 22.56
CA SER A 4 30.91 -34.45 21.09
C SER A 4 29.72 -33.82 20.36
N HIS A 5 28.57 -33.66 21.03
CA HIS A 5 27.42 -32.93 20.49
C HIS A 5 27.67 -31.42 20.54
N ASP A 6 28.23 -30.92 21.65
CA ASP A 6 28.53 -29.49 21.84
C ASP A 6 29.61 -29.00 20.85
N THR A 7 30.60 -29.83 20.54
CA THR A 7 31.62 -29.50 19.52
C THR A 7 31.03 -29.42 18.12
N PHE A 8 30.05 -30.27 17.77
CA PHE A 8 29.41 -30.27 16.45
C PHE A 8 28.47 -29.06 16.27
N LEU A 9 27.65 -28.73 17.27
CA LEU A 9 26.82 -27.52 17.26
C LEU A 9 27.66 -26.25 17.21
N SER A 10 28.79 -26.22 17.94
CA SER A 10 29.74 -25.10 17.88
C SER A 10 30.36 -24.95 16.48
N ALA A 11 30.71 -26.05 15.81
CA ALA A 11 31.21 -26.03 14.43
C ALA A 11 30.15 -25.50 13.44
N LEU A 12 28.88 -25.89 13.61
CA LEU A 12 27.75 -25.35 12.82
C LEU A 12 27.58 -23.84 13.02
N SER A 13 27.53 -23.39 14.28
CA SER A 13 27.42 -21.96 14.61
C SER A 13 28.58 -21.16 14.03
N THR A 14 29.80 -21.70 14.12
CA THR A 14 31.01 -21.07 13.57
C THR A 14 30.94 -20.96 12.05
N LEU A 15 30.55 -22.04 11.36
CA LEU A 15 30.35 -22.00 9.90
C LEU A 15 29.32 -20.94 9.52
N CYS A 16 28.15 -20.94 10.15
CA CYS A 16 27.10 -19.98 9.80
C CYS A 16 27.52 -18.54 10.07
N LYS A 17 28.18 -18.25 11.19
CA LYS A 17 28.72 -16.90 11.50
C LYS A 17 29.75 -16.45 10.46
N ASP A 18 30.66 -17.34 10.05
CA ASP A 18 31.63 -17.08 8.97
C ASP A 18 30.92 -16.78 7.64
N GLN A 19 29.88 -17.56 7.30
CA GLN A 19 29.11 -17.34 6.07
C GLN A 19 28.32 -16.03 6.10
N ILE A 20 27.69 -15.67 7.23
CA ILE A 20 26.98 -14.39 7.41
C ILE A 20 27.96 -13.22 7.23
N GLN A 21 29.17 -13.31 7.82
CA GLN A 21 30.19 -12.27 7.66
C GLN A 21 30.65 -12.12 6.19
N GLN A 22 30.73 -13.22 5.45
CA GLN A 22 31.12 -13.26 4.03
C GLN A 22 30.00 -12.88 3.04
N ALA A 23 28.76 -12.68 3.50
CA ALA A 23 27.69 -12.13 2.67
C ALA A 23 28.01 -10.68 2.21
N GLY A 24 28.89 -9.97 2.96
CA GLY A 24 29.54 -8.70 2.60
C GLY A 24 28.80 -7.44 3.07
N HIS A 25 29.49 -6.27 3.10
CA HIS A 25 28.91 -4.94 3.46
C HIS A 25 27.75 -4.49 2.56
N ARG A 26 27.71 -5.07 1.36
CA ARG A 26 26.68 -4.79 0.36
C ARG A 26 25.31 -5.27 0.83
N TYR A 27 25.28 -6.31 1.66
CA TYR A 27 24.09 -7.04 2.05
C TYR A 27 24.21 -7.52 3.51
N THR A 28 23.81 -6.69 4.46
CA THR A 28 23.87 -7.04 5.88
C THR A 28 22.82 -6.27 6.67
N PRO A 29 21.91 -6.99 7.36
CA PRO A 29 21.32 -6.59 8.63
C PRO A 29 22.22 -7.06 9.79
N GLY A 30 23.20 -7.92 9.53
CA GLY A 30 24.08 -8.51 10.55
C GLY A 30 25.37 -7.75 10.90
N LEU A 31 25.75 -6.66 10.21
CA LEU A 31 26.89 -5.81 10.60
C LEU A 31 26.45 -4.53 11.32
N ASP A 32 25.21 -4.11 11.11
CA ASP A 32 24.57 -3.06 11.89
C ASP A 32 23.20 -3.58 12.34
N PRO A 33 23.08 -4.06 13.60
CA PRO A 33 21.82 -4.50 14.19
C PRO A 33 20.71 -3.44 14.16
N GLN A 34 21.04 -2.18 13.87
CA GLN A 34 20.07 -1.08 13.76
C GLN A 34 19.56 -0.87 12.34
N ALA A 35 20.08 -1.58 11.33
CA ALA A 35 19.57 -1.50 9.97
C ALA A 35 18.11 -1.95 9.92
N PRO A 36 17.25 -1.32 9.10
CA PRO A 36 15.84 -1.69 8.99
C PRO A 36 15.71 -3.12 8.50
N ASN A 37 15.11 -3.97 9.32
CA ASN A 37 14.69 -5.29 8.90
C ASN A 37 13.18 -5.37 8.99
N LEU A 38 12.52 -5.16 7.85
CA LEU A 38 11.07 -5.29 7.77
C LEU A 38 10.71 -6.73 7.49
N GLU A 39 9.83 -7.26 8.32
CA GLU A 39 9.35 -8.63 8.19
C GLU A 39 8.35 -8.73 7.05
N ILE A 40 8.73 -9.45 5.99
CA ILE A 40 7.80 -9.86 4.94
C ILE A 40 7.14 -11.16 5.41
N GLU A 41 5.99 -11.01 6.09
CA GLU A 41 5.30 -12.07 6.82
C GLU A 41 5.07 -13.34 5.99
N SER A 42 4.70 -13.20 4.71
CA SER A 42 4.47 -14.33 3.80
C SER A 42 5.72 -15.16 3.53
N LEU A 43 6.88 -14.52 3.41
CA LEU A 43 8.17 -15.19 3.21
C LEU A 43 8.70 -15.79 4.51
N LEU A 44 8.56 -15.07 5.62
CA LEU A 44 8.95 -15.53 6.94
C LEU A 44 8.15 -16.80 7.31
N THR A 45 6.83 -16.79 7.10
CA THR A 45 5.95 -17.95 7.30
C THR A 45 6.45 -19.18 6.53
N ALA A 46 6.77 -19.02 5.24
CA ALA A 46 7.26 -20.15 4.44
C ALA A 46 8.59 -20.72 4.97
N ILE A 47 9.52 -19.87 5.42
CA ILE A 47 10.81 -20.29 5.96
C ILE A 47 10.66 -20.95 7.33
N GLU A 48 9.83 -20.39 8.21
CA GLU A 48 9.49 -20.97 9.53
C GLU A 48 8.80 -22.34 9.38
N ASN A 49 7.94 -22.49 8.37
CA ASN A 49 7.27 -23.75 8.08
C ASN A 49 8.24 -24.85 7.61
N VAL A 50 9.35 -24.51 6.95
CA VAL A 50 10.40 -25.48 6.65
C VAL A 50 10.99 -26.03 7.96
N ALA A 51 11.22 -25.17 8.95
CA ALA A 51 11.69 -25.61 10.27
C ALA A 51 10.64 -26.44 11.02
N CYS A 52 9.34 -26.18 10.77
CA CYS A 52 8.21 -26.85 11.42
C CYS A 52 8.39 -26.87 12.95
N GLY A 53 8.60 -25.66 13.48
CA GLY A 53 8.94 -25.43 14.87
C GLY A 53 8.00 -24.43 15.55
N THR A 54 8.54 -23.70 16.51
CA THR A 54 7.80 -22.70 17.30
C THR A 54 7.15 -21.62 16.44
N GLY A 55 7.85 -21.07 15.45
CA GLY A 55 7.30 -20.06 14.53
C GLY A 55 6.10 -20.56 13.71
N ALA A 56 6.23 -21.75 13.13
CA ALA A 56 5.14 -22.40 12.39
C ALA A 56 3.92 -22.70 13.27
N ARG A 57 4.16 -23.20 14.49
CA ARG A 57 3.09 -23.47 15.47
C ARG A 57 2.37 -22.19 15.90
N LYS A 58 3.11 -21.12 16.20
CA LYS A 58 2.57 -19.82 16.63
C LYS A 58 1.58 -19.23 15.62
N ARG A 59 1.79 -19.46 14.32
CA ARG A 59 0.84 -19.05 13.28
C ARG A 59 -0.53 -19.72 13.46
N PHE A 60 -0.55 -21.05 13.66
CA PHE A 60 -1.79 -21.79 13.87
C PHE A 60 -2.45 -21.39 15.20
N GLU A 61 -1.66 -21.20 16.25
CA GLU A 61 -2.16 -20.68 17.53
C GLU A 61 -2.77 -19.28 17.38
N SER A 62 -2.16 -18.40 16.58
CA SER A 62 -2.69 -17.06 16.32
C SER A 62 -4.01 -17.11 15.56
N ALA A 63 -4.13 -18.00 14.57
CA ALA A 63 -5.38 -18.19 13.83
C ALA A 63 -6.49 -18.78 14.73
N LEU A 64 -6.16 -19.76 15.57
CA LEU A 64 -7.08 -20.33 16.56
C LEU A 64 -7.50 -19.30 17.61
N ASN A 65 -6.58 -18.49 18.12
CA ASN A 65 -6.88 -17.42 19.09
C ASN A 65 -7.79 -16.35 18.47
N ALA A 66 -7.48 -15.90 17.26
CA ALA A 66 -8.33 -14.96 16.52
C ALA A 66 -9.73 -15.55 16.30
N PHE A 67 -9.82 -16.85 15.98
CA PHE A 67 -11.09 -17.53 15.85
C PHE A 67 -11.82 -17.61 17.19
N SER A 68 -11.14 -18.00 18.28
CA SER A 68 -11.73 -18.10 19.63
C SER A 68 -12.25 -16.73 20.10
N GLU A 69 -11.50 -15.66 19.90
CA GLU A 69 -11.94 -14.29 20.20
C GLU A 69 -13.19 -13.92 19.39
N ALA A 70 -13.21 -14.19 18.08
CA ALA A 70 -14.40 -13.95 17.25
C ALA A 70 -15.59 -14.83 17.68
N TRP A 71 -15.31 -16.08 18.07
CA TRP A 71 -16.29 -17.07 18.47
C TRP A 71 -16.92 -16.77 19.83
N ASP A 72 -16.16 -16.21 20.78
CA ASP A 72 -16.72 -15.78 22.07
C ASP A 72 -17.84 -14.75 21.91
N HIS A 73 -17.75 -13.92 20.87
CA HIS A 73 -18.80 -12.99 20.49
C HIS A 73 -19.94 -13.67 19.70
N ALA A 74 -19.64 -14.70 18.90
CA ALA A 74 -20.59 -15.36 18.00
C ALA A 74 -21.32 -16.57 18.60
N LYS A 75 -20.82 -17.16 19.69
CA LYS A 75 -21.33 -18.44 20.23
C LYS A 75 -22.79 -18.37 20.66
N HIS A 76 -23.21 -17.23 21.23
CA HIS A 76 -24.60 -17.00 21.63
C HIS A 76 -25.54 -16.85 20.43
N CYS A 77 -24.97 -16.60 19.25
CA CYS A 77 -25.67 -16.47 17.98
C CYS A 77 -25.75 -17.81 17.23
N SER A 78 -25.12 -18.88 17.69
CA SER A 78 -25.09 -20.16 16.98
C SER A 78 -26.27 -21.04 17.40
N GLN A 79 -26.84 -21.80 16.45
CA GLN A 79 -27.79 -22.87 16.77
C GLN A 79 -27.07 -24.16 17.19
N ARG A 80 -25.74 -24.17 17.12
CA ARG A 80 -24.86 -25.33 17.31
C ARG A 80 -23.60 -24.97 18.10
N PRO A 81 -23.71 -24.22 19.20
CA PRO A 81 -22.54 -23.66 19.87
C PRO A 81 -21.64 -24.77 20.42
N SER A 82 -22.24 -25.85 20.91
CA SER A 82 -21.53 -27.02 21.44
C SER A 82 -20.77 -27.77 20.34
N GLU A 83 -21.37 -27.95 19.16
CA GLU A 83 -20.77 -28.66 18.03
C GLU A 83 -19.62 -27.86 17.40
N ILE A 84 -19.77 -26.54 17.27
CA ILE A 84 -18.69 -25.67 16.79
C ILE A 84 -17.58 -25.60 17.83
N GLN A 85 -17.91 -25.40 19.11
CA GLN A 85 -16.91 -25.39 20.19
C GLN A 85 -16.15 -26.73 20.24
N GLN A 86 -16.85 -27.87 20.12
CA GLN A 86 -16.22 -29.19 20.10
C GLN A 86 -15.21 -29.33 18.94
N ARG A 87 -15.51 -28.79 17.75
CA ARG A 87 -14.58 -28.82 16.62
C ARG A 87 -13.42 -27.85 16.79
N VAL A 88 -13.62 -26.72 17.46
CA VAL A 88 -12.54 -25.80 17.82
C VAL A 88 -11.61 -26.44 18.86
N ASP A 89 -12.18 -27.12 19.86
CA ASP A 89 -11.42 -27.87 20.87
C ASP A 89 -10.69 -29.05 20.22
N GLU A 90 -11.32 -29.72 19.25
CA GLU A 90 -10.68 -30.74 18.41
C GLU A 90 -9.50 -30.14 17.63
N ALA A 91 -9.67 -28.97 17.01
CA ALA A 91 -8.61 -28.26 16.31
C ALA A 91 -7.44 -27.90 17.25
N GLN A 92 -7.74 -27.35 18.42
CA GLN A 92 -6.73 -27.00 19.44
C GLN A 92 -5.97 -28.24 19.93
N THR A 93 -6.69 -29.33 20.19
CA THR A 93 -6.10 -30.61 20.64
C THR A 93 -5.28 -31.26 19.53
N PHE A 94 -5.76 -31.19 18.29
CA PHE A 94 -5.11 -31.78 17.11
C PHE A 94 -3.87 -31.00 16.68
N LEU A 95 -3.71 -29.72 17.04
CA LEU A 95 -2.58 -28.90 16.62
C LEU A 95 -1.22 -29.54 16.93
N SER A 96 -0.99 -30.03 18.15
CA SER A 96 0.31 -30.64 18.51
C SER A 96 0.56 -31.96 17.75
N PRO A 97 -0.38 -32.94 17.73
CA PRO A 97 -0.27 -34.12 16.88
C PRO A 97 -0.08 -33.81 15.38
N MET A 98 -0.79 -32.80 14.87
CA MET A 98 -0.68 -32.35 13.48
C MET A 98 0.74 -31.87 13.19
N MET A 99 1.29 -30.99 14.03
CA MET A 99 2.65 -30.46 13.84
C MET A 99 3.69 -31.58 13.88
N ASP A 100 3.55 -32.55 14.78
CA ASP A 100 4.45 -33.71 14.84
C ASP A 100 4.36 -34.59 13.58
N ARG A 101 3.15 -34.85 13.09
CA ARG A 101 2.90 -35.63 11.86
C ARG A 101 3.39 -34.92 10.60
N LEU A 102 3.09 -33.63 10.46
CA LEU A 102 3.61 -32.78 9.40
C LEU A 102 5.14 -32.76 9.42
N ARG A 103 5.76 -32.61 10.60
CA ARG A 103 7.22 -32.71 10.76
C ARG A 103 7.75 -34.04 10.23
N MET A 104 7.02 -35.12 10.47
CA MET A 104 7.31 -36.48 9.98
C MET A 104 6.90 -36.74 8.52
N ARG A 105 6.53 -35.71 7.76
CA ARG A 105 6.16 -35.73 6.34
C ARG A 105 4.85 -36.44 6.01
N ASP A 106 3.94 -36.49 6.99
CA ASP A 106 2.58 -36.98 6.76
C ASP A 106 1.68 -35.85 6.23
N ALA A 107 1.43 -35.85 4.92
CA ALA A 107 0.53 -34.90 4.27
C ALA A 107 -0.93 -35.06 4.72
N GLY A 108 -1.32 -36.27 5.17
CA GLY A 108 -2.68 -36.57 5.63
C GLY A 108 -3.10 -35.75 6.86
N ALA A 109 -2.13 -35.34 7.69
CA ALA A 109 -2.40 -34.43 8.80
C ALA A 109 -2.96 -33.07 8.35
N GLY A 110 -2.51 -32.56 7.19
CA GLY A 110 -3.06 -31.34 6.60
C GLY A 110 -4.46 -31.54 6.01
N GLU A 111 -4.75 -32.72 5.47
CA GLU A 111 -6.10 -33.07 5.01
C GLU A 111 -7.08 -33.20 6.18
N GLU A 112 -6.65 -33.79 7.30
CA GLU A 112 -7.44 -33.87 8.53
C GLU A 112 -7.71 -32.48 9.11
N TRP A 113 -6.71 -31.60 9.15
CA TRP A 113 -6.90 -30.20 9.53
C TRP A 113 -7.93 -29.49 8.64
N SER A 114 -7.82 -29.66 7.32
CA SER A 114 -8.77 -29.12 6.35
C SER A 114 -10.19 -29.67 6.53
N LYS A 115 -10.34 -30.93 6.95
CA LYS A 115 -11.63 -31.54 7.29
C LYS A 115 -12.24 -30.92 8.55
N ILE A 116 -11.45 -30.72 9.60
CA ILE A 116 -11.90 -30.04 10.83
C ILE A 116 -12.40 -28.63 10.48
N LEU A 117 -11.61 -27.84 9.74
CA LEU A 117 -11.99 -26.51 9.27
C LEU A 117 -13.23 -26.53 8.37
N SER A 118 -13.37 -27.51 7.50
CA SER A 118 -14.57 -27.65 6.64
C SER A 118 -15.80 -28.02 7.44
N GLY A 119 -15.65 -28.75 8.55
CA GLY A 119 -16.72 -28.99 9.51
C GLY A 119 -17.18 -27.70 10.19
N ILE A 120 -16.22 -26.91 10.71
CA ILE A 120 -16.49 -25.60 11.31
C ILE A 120 -17.17 -24.68 10.29
N GLU A 121 -16.64 -24.59 9.07
CA GLU A 121 -17.20 -23.77 7.99
C GLU A 121 -18.63 -24.20 7.64
N SER A 122 -18.88 -25.52 7.52
CA SER A 122 -20.20 -26.05 7.21
C SER A 122 -21.22 -25.69 8.30
N ASP A 123 -20.83 -25.77 9.58
CA ASP A 123 -21.72 -25.40 10.67
C ASP A 123 -21.97 -23.89 10.72
N LEU A 124 -20.93 -23.07 10.57
CA LEU A 124 -21.07 -21.62 10.50
C LEU A 124 -21.91 -21.18 9.28
N PHE A 125 -21.78 -21.85 8.13
CA PHE A 125 -22.65 -21.57 6.98
C PHE A 125 -24.09 -21.92 7.26
N ALA A 126 -24.34 -23.04 7.93
CA ALA A 126 -25.70 -23.42 8.26
C ALA A 126 -26.31 -22.55 9.35
N ASP A 127 -25.54 -22.03 10.32
CA ASP A 127 -25.98 -20.99 11.25
C ASP A 127 -26.32 -19.70 10.49
N ARG A 128 -25.46 -19.28 9.56
CA ARG A 128 -25.73 -18.13 8.69
C ARG A 128 -27.00 -18.32 7.87
N ASP A 129 -27.20 -19.51 7.30
CA ASP A 129 -28.36 -19.82 6.48
C ASP A 129 -29.63 -19.99 7.34
N HIS A 130 -29.50 -20.44 8.60
CA HIS A 130 -30.57 -20.40 9.59
C HIS A 130 -31.01 -18.96 9.85
N TRP A 131 -30.09 -18.04 10.20
CA TRP A 131 -30.47 -16.65 10.43
C TRP A 131 -31.04 -15.96 9.19
N ARG A 132 -30.57 -16.32 7.99
CA ARG A 132 -31.20 -15.89 6.73
C ARG A 132 -32.62 -16.43 6.58
N ALA A 133 -32.87 -17.68 6.97
CA ALA A 133 -34.20 -18.28 6.91
C ALA A 133 -35.13 -17.71 7.98
N GLU A 134 -34.66 -17.46 9.20
CA GLU A 134 -35.41 -16.76 10.25
C GLU A 134 -35.72 -15.32 9.83
N GLU A 135 -34.75 -14.62 9.23
CA GLU A 135 -34.96 -13.30 8.64
C GLU A 135 -36.01 -13.33 7.50
N ALA A 136 -36.08 -14.42 6.72
CA ALA A 136 -37.04 -14.60 5.64
C ALA A 136 -38.43 -15.10 6.08
N LYS A 137 -38.56 -15.68 7.28
CA LYS A 137 -39.83 -16.12 7.88
C LYS A 137 -40.63 -14.99 8.51
N LEU A 138 -39.96 -13.88 8.80
CA LEU A 138 -40.65 -12.64 9.13
C LEU A 138 -41.49 -12.29 7.90
N GLU A 139 -42.83 -12.39 8.02
CA GLU A 139 -43.72 -11.99 6.94
C GLU A 139 -43.35 -10.57 6.52
N PRO A 140 -43.49 -10.20 5.23
CA PRO A 140 -43.56 -8.80 4.85
C PRO A 140 -44.86 -8.26 5.46
N THR A 141 -44.81 -7.98 6.77
CA THR A 141 -45.89 -7.36 7.50
C THR A 141 -46.08 -6.00 6.85
N SER A 142 -47.34 -5.71 6.53
CA SER A 142 -47.80 -4.41 6.12
C SER A 142 -47.10 -3.32 6.94
N GLN A 143 -46.27 -2.54 6.26
CA GLN A 143 -46.14 -1.08 6.37
C GLN A 143 -46.48 -0.37 7.72
N ALA A 144 -46.22 -0.93 8.91
CA ALA A 144 -46.59 -0.21 10.15
C ALA A 144 -45.73 -0.41 11.42
N ASP A 145 -44.79 -1.36 11.51
CA ASP A 145 -44.09 -1.61 12.78
C ASP A 145 -42.57 -1.61 12.63
N GLY A 146 -41.95 -0.60 13.25
CA GLY A 146 -40.51 -0.32 13.31
C GLY A 146 -39.61 -1.56 13.30
N PHE A 147 -38.56 -1.57 12.46
CA PHE A 147 -37.24 -2.20 12.65
C PHE A 147 -37.24 -3.00 13.93
N SER A 148 -37.76 -4.22 13.84
CA SER A 148 -37.89 -5.03 15.03
C SER A 148 -36.47 -5.21 15.56
N SER A 149 -36.29 -5.06 16.87
CA SER A 149 -35.01 -5.41 17.52
C SER A 149 -34.50 -6.76 17.01
N THR A 150 -35.44 -7.68 16.75
CA THR A 150 -35.27 -8.97 16.11
C THR A 150 -34.53 -8.97 14.77
N HIS A 151 -34.84 -8.06 13.82
CA HIS A 151 -34.11 -7.97 12.54
C HIS A 151 -32.65 -7.53 12.75
N ASN A 152 -32.41 -6.56 13.64
CA ASN A 152 -31.06 -6.11 13.97
C ASN A 152 -30.27 -7.18 14.73
N ASP A 153 -30.92 -7.91 15.64
CA ASP A 153 -30.34 -9.04 16.37
C ASP A 153 -29.94 -10.15 15.39
N PHE A 154 -30.78 -10.50 14.41
CA PHE A 154 -30.44 -11.49 13.38
C PHE A 154 -29.28 -11.04 12.50
N ARG A 155 -29.21 -9.75 12.12
CA ARG A 155 -28.09 -9.19 11.35
C ARG A 155 -26.78 -9.14 12.16
N ALA A 156 -26.85 -8.82 13.45
CA ALA A 156 -25.72 -8.87 14.37
C ALA A 156 -25.20 -10.32 14.54
N ASN A 157 -26.12 -11.27 14.73
CA ASN A 157 -25.82 -12.70 14.78
C ASN A 157 -25.10 -13.17 13.52
N MET A 158 -25.61 -12.81 12.34
CA MET A 158 -24.96 -13.11 11.07
C MET A 158 -23.58 -12.47 10.93
N HIS A 159 -23.38 -11.23 11.37
CA HIS A 159 -22.07 -10.56 11.32
C HIS A 159 -21.03 -11.27 12.19
N ALA A 160 -21.39 -11.65 13.42
CA ALA A 160 -20.51 -12.39 14.32
C ALA A 160 -20.07 -13.74 13.70
N ILE A 161 -21.01 -14.47 13.08
CA ILE A 161 -20.72 -15.70 12.34
C ILE A 161 -19.78 -15.46 11.14
N ARG A 162 -19.94 -14.33 10.43
CA ARG A 162 -19.09 -14.01 9.26
C ARG A 162 -17.66 -13.67 9.63
N GLN A 163 -17.42 -13.06 10.78
CA GLN A 163 -16.07 -12.85 11.28
C GLN A 163 -15.35 -14.19 11.49
N CYS A 164 -16.04 -15.17 12.08
CA CYS A 164 -15.54 -16.54 12.22
C CYS A 164 -15.26 -17.19 10.85
N LEU A 165 -16.20 -17.07 9.90
CA LEU A 165 -16.04 -17.60 8.54
C LEU A 165 -14.84 -17.01 7.81
N ALA A 166 -14.59 -15.71 7.93
CA ALA A 166 -13.46 -15.04 7.27
C ALA A 166 -12.11 -15.63 7.73
N ILE A 167 -11.97 -15.94 9.02
CA ILE A 167 -10.76 -16.56 9.59
C ILE A 167 -10.59 -17.99 9.05
N VAL A 168 -11.67 -18.78 9.04
CA VAL A 168 -11.64 -20.16 8.52
C VAL A 168 -11.29 -20.19 7.03
N GLN A 169 -11.84 -19.27 6.25
CA GLN A 169 -11.55 -19.14 4.81
C GLN A 169 -10.08 -18.77 4.57
N ALA A 170 -9.54 -17.81 5.32
CA ALA A 170 -8.13 -17.45 5.23
C ALA A 170 -7.20 -18.64 5.56
N GLU A 171 -7.55 -19.45 6.56
CA GLU A 171 -6.80 -20.68 6.89
C GLU A 171 -6.92 -21.74 5.78
N LYS A 172 -8.10 -21.90 5.16
CA LYS A 172 -8.29 -22.81 4.03
C LYS A 172 -7.50 -22.40 2.79
N GLU A 173 -7.44 -21.11 2.47
CA GLU A 173 -6.60 -20.58 1.40
C GLU A 173 -5.12 -20.85 1.67
N TYR A 174 -4.68 -20.65 2.92
CA TYR A 174 -3.31 -20.92 3.31
C TYR A 174 -2.93 -22.40 3.14
N ILE A 175 -3.80 -23.35 3.47
CA ILE A 175 -3.54 -24.79 3.30
C ILE A 175 -3.19 -25.15 1.84
N GLN A 176 -3.71 -24.38 0.88
CA GLN A 176 -3.42 -24.58 -0.55
C GLN A 176 -2.07 -23.99 -0.99
N SER A 177 -1.48 -23.11 -0.17
CA SER A 177 -0.28 -22.34 -0.51
C SER A 177 1.00 -23.19 -0.53
N PRO A 178 2.04 -22.78 -1.29
CA PRO A 178 3.37 -23.37 -1.20
C PRO A 178 3.98 -23.30 0.21
N ALA A 179 3.64 -22.26 0.98
CA ALA A 179 4.12 -22.08 2.34
C ALA A 179 3.58 -23.15 3.30
N PHE A 180 2.33 -23.59 3.14
CA PHE A 180 1.81 -24.69 3.94
C PHE A 180 2.46 -26.03 3.56
N LYS A 181 2.63 -26.30 2.25
CA LYS A 181 3.15 -27.59 1.76
C LYS A 181 4.54 -27.94 2.30
N VAL A 182 5.38 -26.93 2.56
CA VAL A 182 6.71 -27.16 3.17
C VAL A 182 6.68 -27.65 4.63
N LEU A 183 5.51 -27.63 5.29
CA LEU A 183 5.34 -28.27 6.59
C LEU A 183 5.51 -29.79 6.49
N PHE A 184 5.19 -30.44 5.37
CA PHE A 184 5.34 -31.89 5.18
C PHE A 184 6.26 -32.29 4.02
N ASP A 185 6.51 -31.40 3.05
CA ASP A 185 7.56 -31.57 2.02
C ASP A 185 8.56 -30.41 2.10
N PRO A 186 9.55 -30.45 3.01
CA PRO A 186 10.35 -29.29 3.42
C PRO A 186 11.46 -28.93 2.41
N ASN A 187 11.11 -28.86 1.13
CA ASN A 187 11.96 -28.40 0.04
C ASN A 187 11.45 -27.04 -0.45
N LEU A 188 12.08 -25.96 0.01
CA LEU A 188 11.71 -24.59 -0.33
C LEU A 188 12.67 -23.98 -1.34
N LEU A 189 12.13 -23.40 -2.42
CA LEU A 189 12.86 -22.55 -3.36
C LEU A 189 12.40 -21.10 -3.21
N ILE A 190 13.30 -20.25 -2.72
CA ILE A 190 13.10 -18.81 -2.68
C ILE A 190 13.66 -18.22 -3.97
N SER A 191 12.77 -17.80 -4.84
CA SER A 191 13.09 -17.13 -6.10
C SER A 191 12.82 -15.63 -5.99
N GLY A 192 13.29 -14.86 -6.97
CA GLY A 192 13.05 -13.43 -7.03
C GLY A 192 14.14 -12.74 -7.82
N GLU A 193 13.81 -11.53 -8.26
CA GLU A 193 14.75 -10.70 -9.00
C GLU A 193 15.96 -10.31 -8.17
N TRP A 194 16.93 -9.69 -8.82
CA TRP A 194 18.08 -9.16 -8.12
C TRP A 194 17.69 -7.99 -7.19
N GLY A 195 18.39 -7.86 -6.06
CA GLY A 195 18.19 -6.75 -5.12
C GLY A 195 16.96 -6.84 -4.22
N THR A 196 16.19 -7.93 -4.29
CA THR A 196 14.96 -8.09 -3.50
C THR A 196 15.17 -8.39 -2.02
N GLY A 197 16.33 -8.94 -1.61
CA GLY A 197 16.66 -9.19 -0.19
C GLY A 197 16.81 -10.66 0.22
N LYS A 198 16.76 -11.63 -0.72
CA LYS A 198 16.84 -13.07 -0.43
C LYS A 198 17.97 -13.50 0.53
N THR A 199 19.20 -13.04 0.27
CA THR A 199 20.36 -13.37 1.12
C THR A 199 20.20 -12.85 2.54
N HIS A 200 19.65 -11.63 2.71
CA HIS A 200 19.39 -11.05 4.04
C HIS A 200 18.34 -11.86 4.78
N LEU A 201 17.19 -12.11 4.13
CA LEU A 201 16.10 -12.88 4.69
C LEU A 201 16.57 -14.22 5.28
N VAL A 202 17.42 -14.95 4.55
CA VAL A 202 17.95 -16.23 5.05
C VAL A 202 19.06 -16.07 6.09
N CYS A 203 19.84 -14.98 6.05
CA CYS A 203 20.84 -14.69 7.07
C CYS A 203 20.19 -14.33 8.42
N ASP A 204 19.14 -13.53 8.41
CA ASP A 204 18.43 -13.09 9.61
C ASP A 204 17.72 -14.26 10.29
N PHE A 205 17.01 -15.05 9.50
CA PHE A 205 16.42 -16.32 9.96
C PHE A 205 17.49 -17.23 10.57
N THR A 206 18.64 -17.37 9.90
CA THR A 206 19.77 -18.17 10.42
C THR A 206 20.28 -17.62 11.76
N GLN A 207 20.41 -16.30 11.89
CA GLN A 207 20.89 -15.65 13.11
C GLN A 207 19.94 -15.87 14.29
N GLY A 208 18.62 -15.74 14.08
CA GLY A 208 17.60 -16.06 15.08
C GLY A 208 17.69 -17.51 15.56
N ARG A 209 17.82 -18.46 14.62
CA ARG A 209 17.96 -19.89 14.96
C ARG A 209 19.23 -20.21 15.75
N ILE A 210 20.36 -19.59 15.39
CA ILE A 210 21.61 -19.76 16.13
C ILE A 210 21.47 -19.21 17.56
N GLY A 211 20.80 -18.07 17.73
CA GLY A 211 20.51 -17.49 19.05
C GLY A 211 19.73 -18.46 19.96
N CYS A 212 18.81 -19.23 19.38
CA CYS A 212 18.04 -20.27 20.08
C CYS A 212 18.73 -21.65 20.13
N SER A 213 20.01 -21.76 19.74
CA SER A 213 20.76 -23.03 19.67
C SER A 213 20.11 -24.11 18.76
N LEU A 214 19.36 -23.71 17.74
CA LEU A 214 18.69 -24.61 16.80
C LEU A 214 19.63 -25.06 15.67
N VAL A 215 19.49 -26.31 15.25
CA VAL A 215 20.37 -26.95 14.25
C VAL A 215 20.19 -26.29 12.89
N THR A 216 21.21 -25.55 12.43
CA THR A 216 21.13 -24.79 11.17
C THR A 216 22.47 -24.85 10.43
N VAL A 217 22.41 -25.01 9.10
CA VAL A 217 23.56 -24.93 8.20
C VAL A 217 23.26 -23.87 7.15
N LEU A 218 23.98 -22.76 7.16
CA LEU A 218 23.94 -21.77 6.09
C LEU A 218 25.23 -21.85 5.28
N VAL A 219 25.10 -21.96 3.95
CA VAL A 219 26.22 -21.91 3.00
C VAL A 219 25.95 -20.92 1.89
N LEU A 220 26.90 -20.02 1.64
CA LEU A 220 26.84 -19.16 0.45
C LEU A 220 27.44 -19.90 -0.73
N ALA A 221 26.67 -20.07 -1.80
CA ALA A 221 27.08 -20.94 -2.90
C ALA A 221 28.39 -20.53 -3.59
N LYS A 222 28.66 -19.22 -3.62
CA LYS A 222 29.90 -18.63 -4.17
C LYS A 222 31.19 -19.11 -3.48
N ASN A 223 31.10 -19.56 -2.22
CA ASN A 223 32.26 -19.92 -1.40
C ASN A 223 32.75 -21.35 -1.59
N PHE A 224 32.02 -22.19 -2.33
CA PHE A 224 32.33 -23.60 -2.52
C PHE A 224 32.49 -23.95 -4.00
N GLN A 225 33.53 -24.74 -4.31
CA GLN A 225 33.87 -25.22 -5.66
C GLN A 225 34.38 -26.66 -5.62
N GLY A 226 34.33 -27.39 -6.73
CA GLY A 226 34.72 -28.80 -6.84
C GLY A 226 33.64 -29.72 -6.26
N ASN A 227 34.03 -30.64 -5.36
CA ASN A 227 33.08 -31.49 -4.64
C ASN A 227 32.39 -30.70 -3.51
N VAL A 228 31.41 -29.88 -3.89
CA VAL A 228 30.73 -28.90 -3.02
C VAL A 228 30.18 -29.55 -1.74
N VAL A 229 29.40 -30.62 -1.84
CA VAL A 229 28.77 -31.28 -0.68
C VAL A 229 29.83 -31.83 0.28
N ALA A 230 30.89 -32.46 -0.25
CA ALA A 230 31.99 -32.96 0.58
C ALA A 230 32.73 -31.82 1.31
N LYS A 231 32.94 -30.67 0.66
CA LYS A 231 33.57 -29.50 1.28
C LYS A 231 32.71 -28.82 2.34
N ILE A 232 31.39 -28.79 2.15
CA ILE A 232 30.45 -28.34 3.19
C ILE A 232 30.60 -29.27 4.40
N CYS A 233 30.52 -30.58 4.17
CA CYS A 233 30.62 -31.59 5.23
C CYS A 233 31.98 -31.55 5.94
N SER A 234 33.08 -31.31 5.24
CA SER A 234 34.42 -31.24 5.86
C SER A 234 34.58 -30.02 6.77
N ARG A 235 33.88 -28.91 6.50
CA ARG A 235 33.86 -27.74 7.40
C ARG A 235 33.04 -27.98 8.68
N ILE A 236 32.02 -28.84 8.61
CA ILE A 236 31.14 -29.16 9.74
C ILE A 236 31.74 -30.29 10.60
N GLY A 237 32.28 -31.33 9.96
CA GLY A 237 32.83 -32.50 10.62
C GLY A 237 33.94 -33.13 9.79
N ALA A 238 35.17 -32.63 9.95
CA ALA A 238 36.35 -32.94 9.12
C ALA A 238 36.69 -34.44 8.92
N LYS A 239 36.06 -35.35 9.67
CA LYS A 239 36.27 -36.81 9.60
C LYS A 239 35.01 -37.62 9.25
N LEU A 240 33.89 -36.97 8.92
CA LEU A 240 32.61 -37.62 8.65
C LEU A 240 32.29 -37.62 7.14
N THR A 241 31.64 -38.69 6.67
CA THR A 241 31.04 -38.73 5.33
C THR A 241 29.81 -37.83 5.28
N ALA A 242 29.37 -37.42 4.08
CA ALA A 242 28.18 -36.58 3.93
C ALA A 242 26.92 -37.22 4.54
N VAL A 243 26.76 -38.54 4.37
CA VAL A 243 25.67 -39.31 4.98
C VAL A 243 25.71 -39.17 6.51
N ASN A 244 26.86 -39.42 7.12
CA ASN A 244 27.02 -39.36 8.58
C ASN A 244 26.81 -37.94 9.14
N VAL A 245 27.21 -36.90 8.39
CA VAL A 245 26.93 -35.50 8.78
C VAL A 245 25.43 -35.24 8.81
N PHE A 246 24.69 -35.65 7.77
CA PHE A 246 23.24 -35.45 7.71
C PHE A 246 22.48 -36.32 8.73
N ASP A 247 22.95 -37.53 9.02
CA ASP A 247 22.40 -38.35 10.11
C ASP A 247 22.56 -37.66 11.46
N ARG A 248 23.73 -37.05 11.70
CA ARG A 248 24.00 -36.30 12.93
C ARG A 248 23.13 -35.05 13.06
N LEU A 249 22.90 -34.33 11.95
CA LEU A 249 21.97 -33.19 11.89
C LEU A 249 20.55 -33.64 12.27
N ALA A 250 20.06 -34.73 11.68
CA ALA A 250 18.74 -35.27 11.97
C ALA A 250 18.60 -35.73 13.44
N GLU A 251 19.64 -36.35 14.02
CA GLU A 251 19.66 -36.78 15.41
C GLU A 251 19.61 -35.59 16.38
N LEU A 252 20.35 -34.52 16.09
CA LEU A 252 20.34 -33.29 16.89
C LEU A 252 18.97 -32.58 16.79
N ALA A 253 18.41 -32.48 15.59
CA ALA A 253 17.11 -31.86 15.35
C ALA A 253 15.97 -32.54 16.12
N LYS A 254 16.00 -33.88 16.23
CA LYS A 254 15.04 -34.62 17.06
C LYS A 254 15.02 -34.17 18.52
N LYS A 255 16.16 -33.72 19.06
CA LYS A 255 16.26 -33.26 20.46
C LYS A 255 15.68 -31.85 20.66
N THR A 256 15.69 -31.02 19.62
CA THR A 256 15.20 -29.64 19.67
C THR A 256 13.72 -29.50 19.35
N GLY A 257 13.06 -30.56 18.88
CA GLY A 257 11.65 -30.51 18.47
C GLY A 257 11.38 -29.74 17.18
N GLU A 258 12.44 -29.33 16.46
CA GLU A 258 12.36 -28.61 15.19
C GLU A 258 13.27 -29.28 14.16
N ARG A 259 13.00 -29.10 12.87
CA ARG A 259 13.89 -29.59 11.81
C ARG A 259 15.25 -28.89 11.87
N ALA A 260 16.29 -29.63 11.54
CA ALA A 260 17.52 -29.02 11.08
C ALA A 260 17.26 -28.34 9.74
N VAL A 261 17.66 -27.07 9.61
CA VAL A 261 17.47 -26.34 8.34
C VAL A 261 18.81 -26.22 7.63
N VAL A 262 18.88 -26.76 6.41
CA VAL A 262 20.02 -26.60 5.51
C VAL A 262 19.66 -25.56 4.47
N ILE A 263 20.40 -24.45 4.46
CA ILE A 263 20.15 -23.29 3.64
C ILE A 263 21.33 -23.09 2.68
N VAL A 264 21.02 -23.09 1.39
CA VAL A 264 21.97 -22.79 0.32
C VAL A 264 21.56 -21.49 -0.34
N ASP A 265 22.31 -20.43 -0.04
CA ASP A 265 22.05 -19.11 -0.61
C ASP A 265 22.77 -18.93 -1.96
N GLY A 266 22.02 -18.47 -2.96
CA GLY A 266 22.52 -17.95 -4.21
C GLY A 266 23.15 -19.01 -5.11
N VAL A 267 22.52 -20.17 -5.34
CA VAL A 267 23.11 -21.25 -6.16
C VAL A 267 23.54 -20.80 -7.57
N ASN A 268 22.92 -19.75 -8.10
CA ASN A 268 23.29 -19.13 -9.37
C ASN A 268 24.61 -18.32 -9.32
N GLU A 269 25.13 -18.00 -8.13
CA GLU A 269 26.35 -17.22 -7.90
C GLU A 269 27.61 -18.08 -7.76
N GLY A 270 27.46 -19.39 -7.55
CA GLY A 270 28.55 -20.37 -7.58
C GLY A 270 28.75 -21.03 -8.94
N ASN A 271 29.62 -22.04 -9.02
CA ASN A 271 29.76 -22.83 -10.25
C ASN A 271 28.50 -23.66 -10.51
N ARG A 272 27.70 -23.23 -11.49
CA ARG A 272 26.37 -23.80 -11.77
C ARG A 272 26.41 -25.29 -12.11
N SER A 273 27.45 -25.80 -12.77
CA SER A 273 27.53 -27.23 -13.09
C SER A 273 27.73 -28.07 -11.82
N GLU A 274 28.57 -27.58 -10.92
CA GLU A 274 28.84 -28.22 -9.63
C GLU A 274 27.63 -28.12 -8.71
N TRP A 275 27.01 -26.93 -8.62
CA TRP A 275 25.79 -26.73 -7.84
C TRP A 275 24.60 -27.53 -8.37
N LYS A 276 24.46 -27.68 -9.69
CA LYS A 276 23.43 -28.53 -10.30
C LYS A 276 23.56 -30.00 -9.87
N LYS A 277 24.78 -30.49 -9.67
CA LYS A 277 25.04 -31.83 -9.09
C LYS A 277 24.81 -31.82 -7.58
N ALA A 278 25.32 -30.79 -6.88
CA ALA A 278 25.21 -30.66 -5.44
C ALA A 278 23.75 -30.60 -4.96
N VAL A 279 22.87 -29.87 -5.65
CA VAL A 279 21.44 -29.81 -5.32
C VAL A 279 20.79 -31.17 -5.48
N THR A 280 21.12 -31.94 -6.53
CA THR A 280 20.64 -33.33 -6.65
C THR A 280 21.09 -34.17 -5.45
N THR A 281 22.36 -34.06 -5.05
CA THR A 281 22.90 -34.80 -3.90
C THR A 281 22.28 -34.36 -2.58
N LEU A 282 22.08 -33.06 -2.36
CA LEU A 282 21.44 -32.52 -1.16
C LEU A 282 19.99 -32.98 -1.04
N GLN A 283 19.21 -32.91 -2.13
CA GLN A 283 17.85 -33.43 -2.16
C GLN A 283 17.80 -34.94 -1.84
N ALA A 284 18.75 -35.72 -2.35
CA ALA A 284 18.85 -37.15 -2.01
C ALA A 284 19.21 -37.37 -0.52
N LEU A 285 20.10 -36.54 0.05
CA LEU A 285 20.47 -36.62 1.47
C LEU A 285 19.31 -36.21 2.39
N VAL A 286 18.43 -35.30 1.98
CA VAL A 286 17.26 -34.92 2.81
C VAL A 286 16.03 -35.80 2.55
N ALA A 287 15.96 -36.53 1.44
CA ALA A 287 14.79 -37.32 1.05
C ALA A 287 14.32 -38.29 2.16
N ASP A 288 15.24 -39.02 2.79
CA ASP A 288 14.91 -40.03 3.81
C ASP A 288 15.01 -39.49 5.26
N ARG A 289 15.14 -38.16 5.44
CA ARG A 289 15.38 -37.53 6.74
C ARG A 289 14.28 -36.50 7.05
N PRO A 290 13.16 -36.90 7.68
CA PRO A 290 12.02 -36.01 7.92
C PRO A 290 12.35 -34.81 8.82
N ASN A 291 13.35 -34.96 9.70
CA ASN A 291 13.82 -33.90 10.61
C ASN A 291 14.81 -32.92 9.95
N ILE A 292 14.90 -32.89 8.61
CA ILE A 292 15.72 -31.94 7.87
C ILE A 292 14.88 -31.25 6.80
N GLY A 293 14.96 -29.93 6.77
CA GLY A 293 14.44 -29.09 5.69
C GLY A 293 15.55 -28.47 4.85
N LEU A 294 15.27 -28.26 3.57
CA LEU A 294 16.19 -27.70 2.59
C LEU A 294 15.61 -26.41 2.01
N ILE A 295 16.35 -25.32 2.17
CA ILE A 295 16.04 -24.03 1.55
C ILE A 295 17.10 -23.71 0.52
N ILE A 296 16.69 -23.42 -0.71
CA ILE A 296 17.57 -22.92 -1.77
C ILE A 296 17.10 -21.54 -2.19
N THR A 297 18.02 -20.59 -2.27
CA THR A 297 17.75 -19.31 -2.93
C THR A 297 18.38 -19.29 -4.31
N CYS A 298 17.64 -18.78 -5.30
CA CYS A 298 18.12 -18.63 -6.67
C CYS A 298 17.54 -17.36 -7.28
N ARG A 299 18.33 -16.64 -8.08
CA ARG A 299 17.82 -15.50 -8.84
C ARG A 299 17.03 -15.98 -10.06
N THR A 300 15.91 -15.32 -10.34
CA THR A 300 15.21 -15.49 -11.63
C THR A 300 16.04 -14.87 -12.75
N PRO A 301 16.21 -15.48 -13.94
CA PRO A 301 15.69 -16.76 -14.43
C PRO A 301 16.72 -17.92 -14.38
N PHE A 302 17.64 -17.92 -13.41
CA PHE A 302 18.75 -18.88 -13.37
C PHE A 302 18.36 -20.26 -12.84
N GLU A 303 17.16 -20.44 -12.31
CA GLU A 303 16.67 -21.70 -11.75
C GLU A 303 16.91 -22.89 -12.70
N PRO A 304 16.47 -22.88 -13.98
CA PRO A 304 16.71 -24.00 -14.92
C PRO A 304 18.20 -24.23 -15.27
N ILE A 305 19.05 -23.24 -15.03
CA ILE A 305 20.49 -23.31 -15.33
C ILE A 305 21.24 -23.90 -14.13
N ALA A 306 20.94 -23.43 -12.92
CA ALA A 306 21.59 -23.83 -11.68
C ALA A 306 21.03 -25.13 -11.08
N ILE A 307 19.80 -25.51 -11.42
CA ILE A 307 19.10 -26.68 -10.88
C ILE A 307 18.61 -27.55 -12.06
N LYS A 308 18.54 -28.88 -11.91
CA LYS A 308 17.94 -29.75 -12.94
C LYS A 308 16.41 -29.64 -12.88
N GLN A 309 15.75 -29.75 -14.03
CA GLN A 309 14.29 -29.66 -14.13
C GLN A 309 13.56 -30.62 -13.17
N GLN A 310 13.95 -31.91 -13.16
CA GLN A 310 13.45 -32.93 -12.23
C GLN A 310 13.64 -32.59 -10.73
N ASN A 311 14.59 -31.72 -10.40
CA ASN A 311 14.87 -31.27 -9.03
C ASN A 311 14.08 -29.99 -8.71
N LEU A 312 13.83 -29.12 -9.69
CA LEU A 312 12.98 -27.93 -9.57
C LEU A 312 11.53 -28.29 -9.26
N GLU A 313 11.00 -29.33 -9.91
CA GLU A 313 9.62 -29.81 -9.71
C GLU A 313 9.38 -30.34 -8.29
N LYS A 314 10.44 -30.63 -7.54
CA LYS A 314 10.39 -31.08 -6.14
C LYS A 314 10.48 -29.93 -5.13
N PHE A 315 10.62 -28.68 -5.58
CA PHE A 315 10.63 -27.52 -4.71
C PHE A 315 9.28 -26.83 -4.71
N HIS A 316 8.82 -26.44 -3.52
CA HIS A 316 7.77 -25.45 -3.37
C HIS A 316 8.37 -24.06 -3.56
N LYS A 317 7.88 -23.31 -4.55
CA LYS A 317 8.43 -22.00 -4.92
C LYS A 317 7.67 -20.87 -4.22
N VAL A 318 8.41 -19.94 -3.63
CA VAL A 318 7.90 -18.63 -3.18
C VAL A 318 8.74 -17.53 -3.83
N THR A 319 8.11 -16.40 -4.14
CA THR A 319 8.77 -15.28 -4.82
C THR A 319 8.99 -14.13 -3.85
N HIS A 320 10.23 -13.71 -3.68
CA HIS A 320 10.59 -12.54 -2.90
C HIS A 320 10.46 -11.27 -3.76
N LEU A 321 9.42 -10.47 -3.49
CA LEU A 321 9.09 -9.26 -4.26
C LEU A 321 9.81 -7.99 -3.78
N GLY A 322 10.39 -8.00 -2.57
CA GLY A 322 11.00 -6.83 -1.96
C GLY A 322 10.06 -6.27 -0.90
N PHE A 323 10.05 -4.95 -0.69
CA PHE A 323 9.12 -4.25 0.19
C PHE A 323 7.79 -3.91 -0.49
N ASP A 324 7.35 -4.75 -1.43
CA ASP A 324 6.01 -4.62 -2.01
C ASP A 324 4.99 -4.71 -0.86
N ASP A 325 4.00 -3.81 -0.83
CA ASP A 325 3.00 -3.63 0.24
C ASP A 325 3.52 -3.08 1.59
N GLN A 326 4.82 -2.86 1.77
CA GLN A 326 5.42 -2.27 2.98
C GLN A 326 6.36 -1.09 2.65
N GLU A 327 6.17 -0.43 1.50
CA GLU A 327 7.14 0.55 1.01
C GLU A 327 7.34 1.73 1.92
N PHE A 328 6.27 2.23 2.54
CA PHE A 328 6.37 3.39 3.40
C PHE A 328 7.12 3.06 4.69
N ASP A 329 6.85 1.90 5.29
CA ASP A 329 7.57 1.43 6.46
C ASP A 329 9.05 1.24 6.13
N ALA A 330 9.34 0.74 4.91
CA ALA A 330 10.70 0.61 4.42
C ALA A 330 11.39 1.95 4.26
N GLN A 331 10.74 2.90 3.61
CA GLN A 331 11.25 4.25 3.46
C GLN A 331 11.48 4.88 4.83
N ALA A 332 10.51 4.81 5.73
CA ALA A 332 10.60 5.44 7.04
C ALA A 332 11.78 4.89 7.84
N ALA A 333 11.89 3.57 7.93
CA ALA A 333 12.95 2.92 8.67
C ALA A 333 14.33 3.18 8.02
N PHE A 334 14.46 3.13 6.69
CA PHE A 334 15.72 3.44 6.01
C PHE A 334 16.14 4.89 6.21
N PHE A 335 15.25 5.84 6.01
CA PHE A 335 15.58 7.25 6.18
C PHE A 335 15.97 7.55 7.64
N GLN A 336 15.25 7.00 8.61
CA GLN A 336 15.61 7.11 10.03
C GLN A 336 17.00 6.54 10.31
N TYR A 337 17.27 5.33 9.83
CA TYR A 337 18.57 4.67 9.99
C TYR A 337 19.73 5.48 9.39
N TYR A 338 19.56 6.00 8.17
CA TYR A 338 20.56 6.86 7.52
C TYR A 338 20.59 8.30 8.06
N LYS A 339 19.77 8.62 9.07
CA LYS A 339 19.59 9.97 9.65
C LYS A 339 19.23 11.02 8.60
N LEU A 340 18.41 10.62 7.64
CA LEU A 340 17.85 11.47 6.60
C LEU A 340 16.45 11.92 7.00
N PRO A 341 16.04 13.16 6.69
CA PRO A 341 14.67 13.59 6.89
C PRO A 341 13.75 12.77 5.98
N LEU A 342 12.63 12.27 6.52
CA LEU A 342 11.60 11.61 5.72
C LEU A 342 11.23 12.48 4.50
N PRO A 343 10.95 11.88 3.34
CA PRO A 343 10.55 12.64 2.18
C PRO A 343 9.24 13.39 2.49
N GLU A 344 9.13 14.65 2.06
CA GLU A 344 7.95 15.50 2.32
C GLU A 344 6.64 14.92 1.75
N VAL A 345 6.77 14.00 0.80
CA VAL A 345 5.72 13.30 0.09
C VAL A 345 6.17 11.83 -0.05
N PRO A 346 5.28 10.83 0.10
CA PRO A 346 5.63 9.43 -0.07
C PRO A 346 6.24 9.17 -1.45
N LEU A 347 7.21 8.26 -1.53
CA LEU A 347 7.79 7.87 -2.81
C LEU A 347 6.92 6.79 -3.44
N LEU A 348 6.11 7.21 -4.40
CA LEU A 348 5.03 6.41 -4.97
C LEU A 348 5.46 5.50 -6.14
N ASP A 349 6.74 5.51 -6.57
CA ASP A 349 7.24 4.62 -7.64
C ASP A 349 7.66 3.25 -7.08
N ARG A 350 7.35 2.16 -7.81
CA ARG A 350 7.66 0.77 -7.43
C ARG A 350 9.16 0.51 -7.24
N GLU A 351 10.06 1.29 -7.84
CA GLU A 351 11.50 1.12 -7.61
C GLU A 351 11.91 1.42 -6.16
N PHE A 352 11.11 2.19 -5.42
CA PHE A 352 11.34 2.41 -3.98
C PHE A 352 10.91 1.22 -3.12
N SER A 353 10.17 0.25 -3.66
CA SER A 353 9.88 -1.04 -3.04
C SER A 353 11.10 -1.96 -3.04
N ARG A 354 12.16 -1.67 -3.83
CA ARG A 354 13.39 -2.48 -3.84
C ARG A 354 14.36 -2.02 -2.73
N PRO A 355 14.69 -2.89 -1.74
CA PRO A 355 15.55 -2.50 -0.61
C PRO A 355 16.90 -1.92 -1.01
N LEU A 356 17.50 -2.49 -2.06
CA LEU A 356 18.80 -2.06 -2.54
C LEU A 356 18.74 -0.69 -3.22
N THR A 357 17.70 -0.41 -4.01
CA THR A 357 17.49 0.92 -4.63
C THR A 357 17.35 1.98 -3.54
N LEU A 358 16.53 1.70 -2.52
CA LEU A 358 16.33 2.59 -1.38
C LEU A 358 17.65 2.83 -0.60
N LYS A 359 18.42 1.76 -0.34
CA LYS A 359 19.77 1.86 0.27
C LYS A 359 20.69 2.77 -0.53
N LEU A 360 20.78 2.57 -1.85
CA LEU A 360 21.64 3.36 -2.73
C LEU A 360 21.31 4.85 -2.68
N ILE A 361 20.02 5.16 -2.69
CA ILE A 361 19.56 6.54 -2.67
C ILE A 361 19.87 7.17 -1.32
N CYS A 362 19.62 6.47 -0.21
CA CYS A 362 19.95 6.97 1.12
C CYS A 362 21.46 7.20 1.30
N GLN A 363 22.30 6.26 0.88
CA GLN A 363 23.76 6.42 0.92
C GLN A 363 24.23 7.59 0.04
N SER A 364 23.63 7.74 -1.14
CA SER A 364 23.94 8.85 -2.04
C SER A 364 23.54 10.20 -1.43
N LEU A 365 22.39 10.28 -0.76
CA LEU A 365 21.93 11.47 -0.04
C LEU A 365 22.84 11.83 1.13
N GLN A 366 23.28 10.83 1.92
CA GLN A 366 24.19 11.05 3.04
C GLN A 366 25.54 11.64 2.60
N SER A 367 25.98 11.33 1.37
CA SER A 367 27.22 11.89 0.81
C SER A 367 27.11 13.36 0.36
N LEU A 368 25.90 13.95 0.35
CA LEU A 368 25.67 15.34 -0.03
C LEU A 368 25.82 16.29 1.15
N SER A 369 26.32 17.51 0.89
CA SER A 369 26.40 18.59 1.89
C SER A 369 25.84 19.92 1.36
N GLY A 370 25.43 20.79 2.30
CA GLY A 370 24.97 22.16 2.01
C GLY A 370 23.74 22.22 1.09
N ARG A 371 23.80 23.09 0.07
CA ARG A 371 22.67 23.37 -0.85
C ARG A 371 22.18 22.14 -1.64
N LYS A 372 23.04 21.14 -1.85
CA LYS A 372 22.68 19.90 -2.55
C LYS A 372 21.88 18.95 -1.65
N LEU A 373 22.20 18.89 -0.35
CA LEU A 373 21.38 18.19 0.64
C LEU A 373 20.04 18.92 0.86
N ALA A 374 20.05 20.27 0.82
CA ALA A 374 18.84 21.08 0.94
C ALA A 374 17.87 20.95 -0.25
N GLN A 375 18.37 20.59 -1.45
CA GLN A 375 17.51 20.17 -2.57
C GLN A 375 16.92 18.76 -2.35
N GLY A 376 17.48 18.02 -1.39
CA GLY A 376 17.01 16.74 -0.89
C GLY A 376 16.74 15.72 -1.98
N PHE A 377 15.75 14.89 -1.71
CA PHE A 377 15.26 13.88 -2.62
C PHE A 377 14.72 14.47 -3.93
N ALA A 378 14.11 15.66 -3.91
CA ALA A 378 13.56 16.31 -5.10
C ALA A 378 14.62 16.59 -6.18
N GLY A 379 15.87 16.90 -5.79
CA GLY A 379 16.99 17.05 -6.72
C GLY A 379 17.54 15.72 -7.29
N ILE A 380 17.32 14.61 -6.59
CA ILE A 380 17.70 13.27 -7.05
C ILE A 380 16.60 12.63 -7.91
N ALA A 381 15.34 12.94 -7.62
CA ALA A 381 14.18 12.55 -8.43
C ALA A 381 13.91 13.49 -9.62
N SER A 382 14.72 14.54 -9.83
CA SER A 382 14.59 15.49 -10.95
C SER A 382 15.16 14.95 -12.26
N GLY A 383 14.68 13.77 -12.65
CA GLY A 383 14.99 13.06 -13.88
C GLY A 383 16.45 12.63 -14.07
N GLN A 384 16.88 12.63 -15.33
CA GLN A 384 18.06 11.93 -15.84
C GLN A 384 19.38 12.19 -15.07
N LYS A 385 19.57 13.42 -14.56
CA LYS A 385 20.79 13.83 -13.85
C LYS A 385 20.86 13.27 -12.44
N GLY A 386 19.73 13.20 -11.75
CA GLY A 386 19.66 12.66 -10.39
C GLY A 386 19.93 11.16 -10.38
N MET A 387 19.42 10.44 -11.38
CA MET A 387 19.66 9.00 -11.52
C MET A 387 21.14 8.64 -11.71
N THR A 388 21.81 9.40 -12.57
CA THR A 388 23.24 9.19 -12.84
C THR A 388 24.09 9.53 -11.65
N PHE A 389 23.68 10.54 -10.89
CA PHE A 389 24.37 10.93 -9.67
C PHE A 389 24.31 9.82 -8.62
N VAL A 390 23.15 9.20 -8.40
CA VAL A 390 22.99 8.07 -7.46
C VAL A 390 23.90 6.91 -7.87
N LEU A 391 23.86 6.52 -9.15
CA LEU A 391 24.69 5.41 -9.62
C LEU A 391 26.19 5.75 -9.57
N GLU A 392 26.59 6.96 -10.00
CA GLU A 392 27.99 7.39 -9.94
C GLU A 392 28.50 7.40 -8.50
N SER A 393 27.69 7.89 -7.55
CA SER A 393 28.06 7.90 -6.12
C SER A 393 28.28 6.48 -5.59
N PHE A 394 27.35 5.57 -5.88
CA PHE A 394 27.46 4.16 -5.50
C PHE A 394 28.70 3.49 -6.12
N VAL A 395 28.87 3.61 -7.45
CA VAL A 395 29.98 2.99 -8.17
C VAL A 395 31.31 3.52 -7.66
N ASN A 396 31.41 4.81 -7.37
CA ASN A 396 32.64 5.39 -6.81
C ASN A 396 32.88 4.92 -5.37
N SER A 397 31.84 4.77 -4.55
CA SER A 397 31.97 4.27 -3.17
C SER A 397 32.50 2.84 -3.13
N VAL A 398 31.92 1.96 -3.96
CA VAL A 398 32.32 0.55 -4.06
C VAL A 398 33.62 0.37 -4.86
N GLY A 399 33.85 1.24 -5.85
CA GLY A 399 35.01 1.18 -6.74
C GLY A 399 36.31 1.57 -6.07
N LYS A 400 36.32 2.51 -5.12
CA LYS A 400 37.55 3.04 -4.49
C LYS A 400 38.55 1.96 -4.01
N PRO A 401 38.16 0.93 -3.22
CA PRO A 401 39.08 -0.13 -2.81
C PRO A 401 39.62 -0.94 -4.01
N ILE A 402 38.75 -1.24 -4.99
CA ILE A 402 39.11 -1.97 -6.21
C ILE A 402 40.08 -1.17 -7.06
N GLU A 403 39.84 0.14 -7.20
CA GLU A 403 40.70 1.07 -7.92
C GLU A 403 42.10 1.12 -7.31
N HIS A 404 42.20 1.14 -5.98
CA HIS A 404 43.48 1.09 -5.28
C HIS A 404 44.20 -0.26 -5.44
N GLU A 405 43.50 -1.38 -5.23
CA GLU A 405 44.07 -2.74 -5.34
C GLU A 405 44.64 -3.05 -6.73
N TYR A 406 43.96 -2.60 -7.78
CA TYR A 406 44.34 -2.88 -9.17
C TYR A 406 45.09 -1.73 -9.84
N GLY A 407 45.40 -0.64 -9.13
CA GLY A 407 46.10 0.52 -9.67
C GLY A 407 45.32 1.26 -10.77
N LEU A 408 43.99 1.29 -10.69
CA LEU A 408 43.14 1.97 -11.66
C LEU A 408 43.15 3.49 -11.42
N ARG A 409 42.86 4.27 -12.45
CA ARG A 409 42.67 5.73 -12.31
C ARG A 409 41.49 6.04 -11.37
N THR A 410 41.49 7.23 -10.77
CA THR A 410 40.37 7.71 -9.96
C THR A 410 39.06 7.70 -10.76
N LYS A 411 37.98 7.12 -10.21
CA LYS A 411 36.71 6.86 -10.92
C LYS A 411 36.87 5.92 -12.13
N GLY A 412 37.92 5.11 -12.14
CA GLY A 412 38.23 4.14 -13.18
C GLY A 412 37.13 3.09 -13.34
N CYS A 413 36.52 2.65 -12.24
CA CYS A 413 35.39 1.72 -12.28
C CYS A 413 34.18 2.37 -12.96
N TRP A 414 33.84 3.62 -12.63
CA TRP A 414 32.78 4.36 -13.31
C TRP A 414 33.07 4.56 -14.80
N GLY A 415 34.33 4.84 -15.15
CA GLY A 415 34.79 4.94 -16.53
C GLY A 415 34.61 3.64 -17.32
N LEU A 416 34.82 2.47 -16.71
CA LEU A 416 34.55 1.18 -17.35
C LEU A 416 33.05 1.00 -17.62
N LEU A 417 32.17 1.33 -16.67
CA LEU A 417 30.72 1.12 -16.82
C LEU A 417 30.08 2.11 -17.80
N LYS A 418 30.29 3.42 -17.56
CA LYS A 418 29.71 4.53 -18.34
C LYS A 418 30.35 4.65 -19.72
N GLY A 419 31.65 4.38 -19.82
CA GLY A 419 32.44 4.57 -21.03
C GLY A 419 33.33 5.81 -21.01
N SER A 420 34.41 5.76 -21.79
CA SER A 420 35.43 6.79 -21.93
C SER A 420 35.42 7.39 -23.34
N ASP A 421 35.26 8.71 -23.45
CA ASP A 421 35.35 9.42 -24.74
C ASP A 421 36.78 9.44 -25.32
N GLN A 422 37.79 9.03 -24.55
CA GLN A 422 39.18 8.92 -25.00
C GLN A 422 39.43 7.67 -25.87
N ILE A 423 38.54 6.69 -25.84
CA ILE A 423 38.65 5.45 -26.61
C ILE A 423 37.74 5.56 -27.83
N ALA A 424 38.33 5.63 -29.02
CA ALA A 424 37.58 5.83 -30.27
C ALA A 424 36.68 4.63 -30.63
N ASP A 425 37.14 3.40 -30.38
CA ASP A 425 36.32 2.20 -30.62
C ASP A 425 35.28 2.03 -29.51
N ARG A 426 34.02 2.34 -29.86
CA ARG A 426 32.87 2.25 -28.96
C ARG A 426 32.61 0.84 -28.43
N LYS A 427 33.05 -0.22 -29.13
CA LYS A 427 32.88 -1.60 -28.67
C LYS A 427 33.73 -1.93 -27.46
N VAL A 428 34.78 -1.15 -27.21
CA VAL A 428 35.71 -1.32 -26.08
C VAL A 428 35.80 -0.07 -25.18
N ALA A 429 35.14 1.03 -25.56
CA ALA A 429 35.13 2.27 -24.79
C ALA A 429 34.49 2.14 -23.40
N GLY A 430 33.68 1.11 -23.15
CA GLY A 430 33.08 0.78 -21.86
C GLY A 430 31.93 -0.22 -22.01
N PHE A 431 31.32 -0.63 -20.90
CA PHE A 431 30.17 -1.55 -20.91
C PHE A 431 28.95 -0.93 -21.60
N ALA A 432 28.50 0.26 -21.20
CA ALA A 432 27.33 0.91 -21.81
C ALA A 432 27.52 1.25 -23.31
N PRO A 433 28.67 1.80 -23.76
CA PRO A 433 28.95 1.97 -25.20
C PRO A 433 28.93 0.65 -25.97
N CYS A 434 29.50 -0.43 -25.41
CA CYS A 434 29.50 -1.75 -26.03
C CYS A 434 28.07 -2.31 -26.19
N MET A 435 27.24 -2.16 -25.15
CA MET A 435 25.82 -2.52 -25.18
C MET A 435 25.05 -1.73 -26.24
N ALA A 436 25.29 -0.41 -26.33
CA ALA A 436 24.66 0.46 -27.32
C ALA A 436 25.04 0.09 -28.76
N GLU A 437 26.33 -0.13 -29.03
CA GLU A 437 26.85 -0.48 -30.36
C GLU A 437 26.32 -1.83 -30.86
N ASN A 438 26.03 -2.75 -29.93
CA ASN A 438 25.46 -4.07 -30.24
C ASN A 438 23.93 -4.13 -30.08
N LEU A 439 23.26 -3.01 -29.75
CA LEU A 439 21.81 -2.90 -29.55
C LEU A 439 21.23 -3.98 -28.63
N ARG A 440 21.85 -4.15 -27.46
CA ARG A 440 21.44 -5.15 -26.47
C ARG A 440 21.79 -4.75 -25.06
N GLY A 441 21.03 -5.21 -24.08
CA GLY A 441 21.26 -4.93 -22.65
C GLY A 441 22.36 -5.75 -21.97
N TYR A 442 23.34 -6.30 -22.71
CA TYR A 442 24.39 -7.17 -22.15
C TYR A 442 25.72 -7.12 -22.92
N VAL A 443 26.79 -7.54 -22.25
CA VAL A 443 28.17 -7.65 -22.76
C VAL A 443 28.64 -9.10 -22.65
N LEU A 444 29.28 -9.63 -23.68
CA LEU A 444 29.86 -10.98 -23.65
C LEU A 444 31.12 -11.00 -22.77
N ARG A 445 31.45 -12.15 -22.16
CA ARG A 445 32.68 -12.28 -21.37
C ARG A 445 33.96 -11.88 -22.14
N SER A 446 34.02 -12.20 -23.44
CA SER A 446 35.14 -11.81 -24.32
C SER A 446 35.15 -10.32 -24.66
N GLU A 447 34.00 -9.65 -24.65
CA GLU A 447 33.92 -8.20 -24.82
C GLU A 447 34.33 -7.47 -23.54
N ALA A 448 33.89 -7.97 -22.38
CA ALA A 448 34.28 -7.43 -21.09
C ALA A 448 35.81 -7.48 -20.88
N ASP A 449 36.47 -8.59 -21.27
CA ASP A 449 37.93 -8.67 -21.25
C ASP A 449 38.59 -7.63 -22.17
N ARG A 450 38.05 -7.43 -23.38
CA ARG A 450 38.53 -6.42 -24.34
C ARG A 450 38.32 -4.99 -23.85
N ILE A 451 37.20 -4.71 -23.19
CA ILE A 451 36.94 -3.40 -22.56
C ILE A 451 38.00 -3.12 -21.50
N ILE A 452 38.29 -4.06 -20.60
CA ILE A 452 39.34 -3.87 -19.59
C ILE A 452 40.70 -3.69 -20.26
N ALA A 453 41.03 -4.51 -21.26
CA ALA A 453 42.29 -4.41 -21.98
C ALA A 453 42.48 -3.05 -22.68
N ALA A 454 41.40 -2.44 -23.18
CA ALA A 454 41.46 -1.14 -23.82
C ALA A 454 41.65 0.02 -22.83
N HIS A 455 41.09 -0.07 -21.61
CA HIS A 455 41.28 0.96 -20.57
C HIS A 455 42.59 0.78 -19.80
N TYR A 456 43.04 -0.46 -19.62
CA TYR A 456 44.19 -0.84 -18.80
C TYR A 456 45.03 -1.90 -19.53
N PRO A 457 45.80 -1.52 -20.55
CA PRO A 457 46.55 -2.45 -21.40
C PRO A 457 47.63 -3.23 -20.64
N ASP A 458 48.15 -2.68 -19.55
CA ASP A 458 49.20 -3.28 -18.72
C ASP A 458 48.70 -4.47 -17.88
N LEU A 459 47.38 -4.65 -17.74
CA LEU A 459 46.80 -5.78 -17.00
C LEU A 459 46.86 -7.07 -17.82
N ARG A 460 47.56 -8.08 -17.30
CA ARG A 460 47.64 -9.42 -17.90
C ARG A 460 46.27 -10.11 -17.93
N PRO A 461 46.01 -11.07 -18.84
CA PRO A 461 44.71 -11.74 -18.95
C PRO A 461 44.19 -12.37 -17.64
N ALA A 462 45.07 -12.91 -16.80
CA ALA A 462 44.68 -13.44 -15.49
C ALA A 462 44.22 -12.33 -14.53
N GLN A 463 44.89 -11.18 -14.53
CA GLN A 463 44.51 -10.02 -13.71
C GLN A 463 43.18 -9.41 -14.18
N ARG A 464 42.94 -9.34 -15.49
CA ARG A 464 41.65 -8.86 -16.04
C ARG A 464 40.48 -9.78 -15.67
N ARG A 465 40.68 -11.10 -15.74
CA ARG A 465 39.67 -12.07 -15.28
C ARG A 465 39.36 -11.89 -13.80
N ASN A 466 40.39 -11.72 -12.96
CA ASN A 466 40.19 -11.46 -11.54
C ASN A 466 39.48 -10.12 -11.30
N LEU A 467 39.84 -9.06 -12.04
CA LEU A 467 39.15 -7.77 -11.95
C LEU A 467 37.67 -7.90 -12.31
N LEU A 468 37.31 -8.61 -13.38
CA LEU A 468 35.90 -8.88 -13.71
C LEU A 468 35.17 -9.61 -12.58
N GLU A 469 35.83 -10.57 -11.95
CA GLU A 469 35.25 -11.32 -10.84
C GLU A 469 35.08 -10.45 -9.58
N VAL A 470 36.02 -9.55 -9.31
CA VAL A 470 35.93 -8.56 -8.23
C VAL A 470 34.83 -7.54 -8.51
N LEU A 471 34.71 -7.03 -9.74
CA LEU A 471 33.60 -6.16 -10.16
C LEU A 471 32.25 -6.88 -10.01
N ARG A 472 32.18 -8.18 -10.33
CA ARG A 472 30.96 -9.00 -10.18
C ARG A 472 30.60 -9.23 -8.71
N THR A 473 31.57 -9.59 -7.89
CA THR A 473 31.36 -9.94 -6.47
C THR A 473 30.98 -8.70 -5.65
N ASN A 474 31.56 -7.55 -5.97
CA ASN A 474 31.16 -6.25 -5.43
C ASN A 474 29.93 -5.65 -6.14
N GLY A 475 29.43 -6.34 -7.18
CA GLY A 475 28.39 -5.99 -8.15
C GLY A 475 28.36 -4.54 -8.61
N LEU A 476 29.49 -4.15 -9.15
CA LEU A 476 29.57 -3.14 -10.19
C LEU A 476 29.14 -3.69 -11.55
N ILE A 477 29.15 -5.01 -11.73
CA ILE A 477 28.55 -5.75 -12.86
C ILE A 477 27.81 -6.98 -12.35
N GLU A 478 26.90 -7.50 -13.15
CA GLU A 478 26.16 -8.72 -12.83
C GLU A 478 26.29 -9.74 -13.95
N GLU A 479 26.25 -11.01 -13.57
CA GLU A 479 26.17 -12.09 -14.53
C GLU A 479 24.69 -12.40 -14.81
N ASP A 480 24.32 -12.52 -16.09
CA ASP A 480 23.00 -12.93 -16.58
C ASP A 480 23.14 -14.10 -17.58
N ALA A 481 22.02 -14.71 -17.98
CA ALA A 481 21.98 -15.72 -19.03
C ALA A 481 20.97 -15.33 -20.12
N VAL A 482 21.44 -15.28 -21.36
CA VAL A 482 20.58 -15.10 -22.53
C VAL A 482 20.43 -16.41 -23.28
N TRP A 483 19.20 -16.74 -23.66
CA TRP A 483 18.91 -17.97 -24.40
C TRP A 483 18.97 -17.72 -25.90
N TYR A 484 19.64 -18.61 -26.63
CA TYR A 484 19.70 -18.56 -28.08
C TYR A 484 19.28 -19.89 -28.68
N SER A 485 18.49 -19.83 -29.74
CA SER A 485 18.00 -21.01 -30.45
C SER A 485 19.13 -21.74 -31.15
N THR A 486 19.19 -23.05 -30.98
CA THR A 486 20.08 -23.95 -31.72
C THR A 486 19.26 -25.06 -32.37
N ARG A 487 19.85 -25.80 -33.33
CA ARG A 487 19.18 -26.95 -33.97
C ARG A 487 18.73 -28.03 -32.97
N SER A 488 19.28 -28.04 -31.75
CA SER A 488 18.96 -29.00 -30.68
C SER A 488 18.17 -28.37 -29.52
N GLY A 489 17.49 -27.24 -29.75
CA GLY A 489 16.77 -26.46 -28.72
C GLY A 489 17.47 -25.17 -28.29
N ALA A 490 16.96 -24.46 -27.29
CA ALA A 490 17.57 -23.23 -26.79
C ALA A 490 18.78 -23.55 -25.89
N LYS A 491 19.90 -22.83 -26.07
CA LYS A 491 21.08 -22.92 -25.19
C LYS A 491 21.27 -21.61 -24.42
N PRO A 492 21.65 -21.66 -23.13
CA PRO A 492 21.94 -20.45 -22.37
C PRO A 492 23.38 -20.00 -22.68
N ARG A 493 23.57 -18.70 -22.85
CA ARG A 493 24.86 -18.04 -22.93
C ARG A 493 25.01 -17.10 -21.75
N ILE A 494 26.10 -17.26 -21.01
CA ILE A 494 26.43 -16.38 -19.90
C ILE A 494 26.96 -15.03 -20.41
N VAL A 495 26.43 -13.95 -19.86
CA VAL A 495 26.72 -12.57 -20.23
C VAL A 495 26.87 -11.70 -18.99
N PHE A 496 27.44 -10.51 -19.16
CA PHE A 496 27.49 -9.48 -18.12
C PHE A 496 26.49 -8.37 -18.41
N ARG A 497 25.85 -7.85 -17.35
CA ARG A 497 24.99 -6.67 -17.39
C ARG A 497 25.48 -5.64 -16.39
N LEU A 498 25.04 -4.40 -16.57
CA LEU A 498 25.17 -3.41 -15.52
C LEU A 498 24.12 -3.70 -14.44
N PRO A 499 24.46 -3.53 -13.15
CA PRO A 499 23.49 -3.59 -12.07
C PRO A 499 22.42 -2.51 -12.30
N TYR A 500 21.19 -2.79 -11.89
CA TYR A 500 20.01 -1.92 -12.09
C TYR A 500 19.64 -1.70 -13.56
N GLN A 501 18.67 -2.48 -14.04
CA GLN A 501 18.24 -2.46 -15.44
C GLN A 501 17.87 -1.06 -15.93
N ARG A 502 17.04 -0.31 -15.18
CA ARG A 502 16.67 1.07 -15.55
C ARG A 502 17.89 1.97 -15.73
N PHE A 503 18.90 1.88 -14.86
CA PHE A 503 20.09 2.73 -14.99
C PHE A 503 20.95 2.32 -16.19
N SER A 504 21.06 1.01 -16.42
CA SER A 504 21.70 0.46 -17.61
C SER A 504 21.04 1.00 -18.88
N ASP A 505 19.72 0.91 -18.96
CA ASP A 505 18.94 1.34 -20.13
C ASP A 505 19.12 2.82 -20.41
N HIS A 506 19.12 3.67 -19.37
CA HIS A 506 19.46 5.10 -19.51
C HIS A 506 20.90 5.34 -19.99
N LEU A 507 21.90 4.61 -19.48
CA LEU A 507 23.28 4.75 -19.95
C LEU A 507 23.42 4.33 -21.43
N ILE A 508 22.76 3.25 -21.84
CA ILE A 508 22.74 2.76 -23.22
C ILE A 508 22.03 3.76 -24.13
N ALA A 509 20.81 4.19 -23.76
CA ALA A 509 20.00 5.16 -24.49
C ALA A 509 20.78 6.47 -24.72
N ARG A 510 21.58 6.91 -23.75
CA ARG A 510 22.42 8.10 -23.90
C ARG A 510 23.46 7.97 -24.99
N HIS A 511 24.13 6.82 -25.08
CA HIS A 511 25.11 6.55 -26.13
C HIS A 511 24.44 6.46 -27.50
N LEU A 512 23.27 5.82 -27.58
CA LEU A 512 22.47 5.76 -28.79
C LEU A 512 22.05 7.16 -29.26
N LEU A 513 21.52 8.00 -28.36
CA LEU A 513 21.13 9.37 -28.67
C LEU A 513 22.32 10.26 -29.00
N LYS A 514 23.45 10.15 -28.27
CA LYS A 514 24.67 10.92 -28.57
C LYS A 514 25.22 10.60 -29.96
N THR A 515 25.09 9.35 -30.38
CA THR A 515 25.73 8.84 -31.59
C THR A 515 24.86 8.94 -32.83
N HIS A 516 23.56 8.66 -32.72
CA HIS A 516 22.68 8.42 -33.86
C HIS A 516 21.55 9.45 -34.00
N LEU A 517 21.33 10.32 -33.01
CA LEU A 517 20.32 11.39 -33.11
C LEU A 517 20.93 12.64 -33.74
N ASP A 518 20.49 12.98 -34.94
CA ASP A 518 20.87 14.22 -35.62
C ASP A 518 19.80 15.31 -35.37
N VAL A 519 20.15 16.25 -34.48
CA VAL A 519 19.28 17.38 -34.08
C VAL A 519 19.46 18.65 -34.92
N SER A 520 20.12 18.57 -36.07
CA SER A 520 20.36 19.72 -36.96
C SER A 520 19.06 20.30 -37.53
N SER A 521 18.08 19.44 -37.89
CA SER A 521 16.77 19.84 -38.41
C SER A 521 15.65 18.88 -37.98
N ALA A 522 14.39 19.28 -38.17
CA ALA A 522 13.26 18.39 -37.91
C ALA A 522 13.24 17.15 -38.82
N ALA A 523 13.74 17.27 -40.06
CA ALA A 523 13.81 16.17 -41.01
C ALA A 523 14.87 15.14 -40.61
N THR A 524 16.05 15.60 -40.19
CA THR A 524 17.13 14.71 -39.73
C THR A 524 16.76 13.99 -38.43
N ILE A 525 16.04 14.65 -37.52
CA ILE A 525 15.52 14.01 -36.30
C ILE A 525 14.59 12.84 -36.66
N LYS A 526 13.66 13.02 -37.59
CA LYS A 526 12.80 11.92 -38.08
C LYS A 526 13.63 10.83 -38.74
N HIS A 527 14.58 11.21 -39.59
CA HIS A 527 15.44 10.27 -40.30
C HIS A 527 16.25 9.37 -39.34
N SER A 528 16.70 9.90 -38.19
CA SER A 528 17.38 9.14 -37.14
C SER A 528 16.58 7.94 -36.60
N PHE A 529 15.26 7.90 -36.75
CA PHE A 529 14.40 6.78 -36.30
C PHE A 529 13.85 5.94 -37.47
N THR A 530 14.42 6.06 -38.67
CA THR A 530 13.99 5.31 -39.86
C THR A 530 15.02 4.31 -40.37
N GLY A 531 14.59 3.45 -41.29
CA GLY A 531 15.46 2.50 -41.99
C GLY A 531 16.19 1.54 -41.05
N ASN A 532 17.52 1.44 -41.24
CA ASN A 532 18.41 0.57 -40.48
C ASN A 532 19.15 1.31 -39.35
N SER A 533 18.70 2.52 -38.98
CA SER A 533 19.28 3.24 -37.84
C SER A 533 19.20 2.39 -36.55
N PRO A 534 20.23 2.40 -35.71
CA PRO A 534 20.20 1.72 -34.40
C PRO A 534 19.05 2.18 -33.51
N LEU A 535 18.71 3.47 -33.54
CA LEU A 535 17.55 4.01 -32.81
C LEU A 535 16.21 3.43 -33.31
N ALA A 536 16.10 3.14 -34.61
CA ALA A 536 14.89 2.55 -35.18
C ALA A 536 14.69 1.08 -34.78
N HIS A 537 15.76 0.35 -34.46
CA HIS A 537 15.70 -1.07 -34.07
C HIS A 537 15.03 -1.26 -32.71
N VAL A 538 15.22 -0.34 -31.77
CA VAL A 538 14.62 -0.39 -30.43
C VAL A 538 13.09 -0.41 -30.49
N PHE A 539 12.50 0.25 -31.49
CA PHE A 539 11.05 0.36 -31.67
C PHE A 539 10.48 -0.67 -32.66
N ARG A 540 11.20 -1.75 -32.94
CA ARG A 540 10.65 -2.90 -33.68
C ARG A 540 9.75 -3.72 -32.75
N MET A 541 8.70 -4.31 -33.31
CA MET A 541 7.87 -5.28 -32.58
C MET A 541 8.58 -6.62 -32.52
N SER A 542 8.42 -7.34 -31.42
CA SER A 542 8.97 -8.70 -31.25
C SER A 542 8.34 -9.72 -32.19
N ASN A 543 7.04 -9.57 -32.53
CA ASN A 543 6.37 -10.28 -33.63
C ASN A 543 5.15 -9.47 -34.14
N GLN A 544 4.38 -9.98 -35.11
CA GLN A 544 3.22 -9.27 -35.70
C GLN A 544 1.97 -9.19 -34.79
N TYR A 545 1.90 -10.02 -33.74
CA TYR A 545 0.77 -10.14 -32.82
C TYR A 545 1.06 -9.57 -31.42
N ASP A 546 2.33 -9.31 -31.11
CA ASP A 546 2.78 -8.78 -29.83
C ASP A 546 2.36 -7.33 -29.65
N ARG A 547 2.05 -6.99 -28.41
CA ARG A 547 1.70 -5.63 -27.99
C ARG A 547 2.92 -4.82 -27.54
N ASP A 548 4.14 -5.34 -27.61
CA ASP A 548 5.33 -4.73 -27.00
C ASP A 548 6.46 -4.45 -28.02
N TYR A 549 7.32 -3.49 -27.69
CA TYR A 549 8.60 -3.31 -28.37
C TYR A 549 9.56 -4.46 -28.03
N ALA A 550 10.44 -4.81 -28.95
CA ALA A 550 11.45 -5.86 -28.76
C ALA A 550 12.42 -5.56 -27.60
N GLU A 551 12.65 -4.27 -27.30
CA GLU A 551 13.52 -3.81 -26.21
C GLU A 551 12.78 -2.73 -25.39
N PRO A 552 11.78 -3.11 -24.56
CA PRO A 552 10.88 -2.16 -23.91
C PRO A 552 11.58 -1.24 -22.90
N GLY A 553 12.61 -1.73 -22.20
CA GLY A 553 13.42 -0.92 -21.27
C GLY A 553 14.24 0.16 -21.99
N LEU A 554 14.86 -0.18 -23.13
CA LEU A 554 15.54 0.82 -23.98
C LEU A 554 14.54 1.79 -24.60
N ALA A 555 13.36 1.32 -25.01
CA ALA A 555 12.29 2.18 -25.50
C ALA A 555 11.86 3.19 -24.42
N GLN A 556 11.65 2.74 -23.18
CA GLN A 556 11.31 3.58 -22.04
C GLN A 556 12.37 4.67 -21.81
N ALA A 557 13.65 4.29 -21.78
CA ALA A 557 14.75 5.23 -21.56
C ALA A 557 14.85 6.26 -22.71
N LEU A 558 14.71 5.83 -23.96
CA LEU A 558 14.70 6.73 -25.13
C LEU A 558 13.48 7.67 -25.12
N ILE A 559 12.28 7.17 -24.82
CA ILE A 559 11.05 7.96 -24.70
C ILE A 559 11.21 9.02 -23.61
N THR A 560 11.78 8.65 -22.46
CA THR A 560 12.01 9.56 -21.33
C THR A 560 13.00 10.67 -21.68
N GLU A 561 14.10 10.33 -22.35
CA GLU A 561 15.19 11.28 -22.65
C GLU A 561 14.97 12.13 -23.91
N PHE A 562 14.19 11.64 -24.87
CA PHE A 562 14.06 12.27 -26.18
C PHE A 562 13.67 13.75 -26.13
N PRO A 563 12.65 14.18 -25.35
CA PRO A 563 12.26 15.60 -25.31
C PRO A 563 13.39 16.52 -24.82
N GLU A 564 14.23 16.05 -23.89
CA GLU A 564 15.39 16.81 -23.38
C GLU A 564 16.50 16.96 -24.42
N ARG A 565 16.63 16.01 -25.36
CA ARG A 565 17.64 16.06 -26.42
C ARG A 565 17.24 16.98 -27.56
N VAL A 566 15.98 16.91 -27.99
CA VAL A 566 15.49 17.74 -29.10
C VAL A 566 15.22 19.18 -28.68
N LYS A 567 14.90 19.43 -27.40
CA LYS A 567 14.65 20.78 -26.86
C LYS A 567 13.70 21.57 -27.77
N LYS A 568 14.11 22.78 -28.19
CA LYS A 568 13.33 23.67 -29.06
C LYS A 568 13.42 23.35 -30.56
N ARG A 569 14.13 22.29 -30.97
CA ARG A 569 14.36 21.93 -32.38
C ARG A 569 13.13 21.35 -33.10
N LEU A 570 12.15 20.89 -32.33
CA LEU A 570 10.83 20.48 -32.85
C LEU A 570 9.73 21.43 -32.33
N PRO A 571 8.58 21.53 -33.03
CA PRO A 571 7.39 22.20 -32.48
C PRO A 571 6.90 21.50 -31.20
N PRO A 572 6.30 22.22 -30.22
CA PRO A 572 5.85 21.62 -28.95
C PRO A 572 4.95 20.38 -29.11
N LYS A 573 4.09 20.35 -30.14
CA LYS A 573 3.21 19.21 -30.45
C LYS A 573 3.95 17.95 -30.93
N GLN A 574 5.19 18.09 -31.39
CA GLN A 574 6.01 17.00 -31.95
C GLN A 574 7.20 16.62 -31.06
N ARG A 575 7.34 17.23 -29.87
CA ARG A 575 8.44 16.95 -28.91
C ARG A 575 8.20 15.71 -28.05
N GLU A 576 7.38 14.79 -28.51
CA GLU A 576 7.23 13.46 -27.93
C GLU A 576 7.68 12.44 -28.96
N LEU A 577 8.41 11.41 -28.52
CA LEU A 577 9.07 10.49 -29.45
C LEU A 577 8.06 9.78 -30.36
N PHE A 578 6.86 9.52 -29.84
CA PHE A 578 5.73 8.95 -30.57
C PHE A 578 5.53 9.61 -31.95
N PHE A 579 5.55 10.94 -32.05
CA PHE A 579 5.28 11.66 -33.31
C PHE A 579 6.44 11.67 -34.31
N VAL A 580 7.60 11.17 -33.89
CA VAL A 580 8.83 11.13 -34.70
C VAL A 580 9.09 9.70 -35.20
N LEU A 581 8.56 8.69 -34.52
CA LEU A 581 8.63 7.30 -34.97
C LEU A 581 7.95 7.11 -36.34
N PRO A 582 8.39 6.14 -37.16
CA PRO A 582 7.68 5.78 -38.38
C PRO A 582 6.28 5.22 -38.07
N GLN A 583 5.30 5.43 -38.95
CA GLN A 583 3.89 5.04 -38.73
C GLN A 583 3.71 3.59 -38.24
N ARG A 584 4.49 2.64 -38.77
CA ARG A 584 4.45 1.23 -38.35
C ARG A 584 4.80 1.00 -36.86
N ALA A 585 5.57 1.89 -36.25
CA ALA A 585 6.01 1.82 -34.85
C ALA A 585 5.21 2.75 -33.91
N GLN A 586 4.33 3.59 -34.46
CA GLN A 586 3.39 4.44 -33.71
C GLN A 586 2.18 3.62 -33.22
N LYS A 587 2.44 2.57 -32.44
CA LYS A 587 1.41 1.69 -31.88
C LYS A 587 1.18 2.08 -30.42
N LEU A 588 -0.02 2.59 -30.11
CA LEU A 588 -0.35 3.06 -28.76
C LEU A 588 -0.19 1.97 -27.69
N GLY A 589 -0.56 0.72 -27.99
CA GLY A 589 -0.37 -0.41 -27.08
C GLY A 589 1.11 -0.60 -26.69
N ALA A 590 2.00 -0.74 -27.68
CA ALA A 590 3.44 -0.92 -27.44
C ALA A 590 4.12 0.29 -26.81
N TYR A 591 3.60 1.48 -27.09
CA TYR A 591 4.12 2.72 -26.52
C TYR A 591 3.72 2.90 -25.05
N PHE A 592 2.61 2.30 -24.61
CA PHE A 592 1.98 2.59 -23.33
C PHE A 592 2.87 2.25 -22.13
N GLY A 593 3.28 0.99 -21.97
CA GLY A 593 4.11 0.55 -20.84
C GLY A 593 5.40 1.37 -20.71
N PRO A 594 6.24 1.44 -21.77
CA PRO A 594 7.45 2.24 -21.77
C PRO A 594 7.22 3.74 -21.51
N PHE A 595 6.09 4.30 -21.94
CA PHE A 595 5.76 5.69 -21.71
C PHE A 595 5.39 5.96 -20.24
N ILE A 596 4.46 5.17 -19.69
CA ILE A 596 3.97 5.26 -18.31
C ILE A 596 5.13 5.14 -17.31
N GLU A 597 5.94 4.09 -17.45
CA GLU A 597 7.08 3.84 -16.56
C GLU A 597 8.12 4.98 -16.60
N GLY A 598 8.22 5.69 -17.72
CA GLY A 598 9.10 6.84 -17.88
C GLY A 598 8.59 8.14 -17.29
N LEU A 599 7.27 8.29 -17.04
CA LEU A 599 6.69 9.56 -16.60
C LEU A 599 7.26 10.03 -15.26
N PHE A 600 7.42 9.13 -14.29
CA PHE A 600 7.95 9.47 -12.97
C PHE A 600 9.38 10.02 -13.05
N TRP A 601 10.21 9.46 -13.94
CA TRP A 601 11.63 9.80 -14.10
C TRP A 601 11.89 10.89 -15.13
N ARG A 602 10.84 11.42 -15.76
CA ARG A 602 10.97 12.49 -16.74
C ARG A 602 11.18 13.82 -16.03
N ASN A 603 12.11 14.63 -16.55
CA ASN A 603 12.29 15.99 -16.06
C ASN A 603 10.98 16.80 -16.25
N PRO A 604 10.47 17.51 -15.22
CA PRO A 604 9.26 18.32 -15.34
C PRO A 604 9.27 19.28 -16.55
N ALA A 605 10.43 19.85 -16.88
CA ALA A 605 10.57 20.77 -18.03
C ALA A 605 10.49 20.07 -19.41
N ALA A 606 10.54 18.73 -19.43
CA ALA A 606 10.50 17.90 -20.63
C ALA A 606 9.07 17.46 -21.01
N PHE A 607 8.07 17.73 -20.16
CA PHE A 607 6.67 17.55 -20.52
C PHE A 607 6.24 18.64 -21.49
N THR A 608 5.72 18.23 -22.63
CA THR A 608 5.36 19.15 -23.72
C THR A 608 3.91 18.98 -24.14
N GLU A 609 3.45 19.82 -25.07
CA GLU A 609 2.14 19.66 -25.68
C GLU A 609 1.99 18.31 -26.39
N GLY A 610 3.07 17.76 -26.99
CA GLY A 610 3.07 16.40 -27.52
C GLY A 610 2.79 15.35 -26.44
N THR A 611 3.42 15.49 -25.27
CA THR A 611 3.17 14.61 -24.11
C THR A 611 1.72 14.66 -23.67
N ARG A 612 1.10 15.86 -23.68
CA ARG A 612 -0.33 16.03 -23.39
C ARG A 612 -1.23 15.31 -24.39
N ILE A 613 -0.90 15.36 -25.68
CA ILE A 613 -1.68 14.66 -26.71
C ILE A 613 -1.63 13.15 -26.48
N VAL A 614 -0.46 12.58 -26.18
CA VAL A 614 -0.32 11.14 -25.89
C VAL A 614 -1.07 10.74 -24.62
N ILE A 615 -0.93 11.50 -23.52
CA ILE A 615 -1.68 11.24 -22.27
C ILE A 615 -3.19 11.27 -22.52
N ASN A 616 -3.68 12.27 -23.26
CA ASN A 616 -5.10 12.37 -23.59
C ASN A 616 -5.60 11.22 -24.48
N GLN A 617 -4.74 10.61 -25.29
CA GLN A 617 -5.13 9.40 -26.04
C GLN A 617 -5.37 8.23 -25.08
N TYR A 618 -4.54 8.06 -24.05
CA TYR A 618 -4.70 7.00 -23.05
C TYR A 618 -5.85 7.26 -22.07
N LEU A 619 -6.15 8.52 -21.76
CA LEU A 619 -7.30 8.88 -20.93
C LEU A 619 -8.66 8.68 -21.62
N ASN A 620 -8.68 8.37 -22.93
CA ASN A 620 -9.89 8.09 -23.71
C ASN A 620 -10.03 6.60 -24.10
N THR A 621 -9.28 5.71 -23.42
CA THR A 621 -9.28 4.25 -23.68
C THR A 621 -10.15 3.49 -22.67
N ASP A 622 -10.09 2.15 -22.68
CA ASP A 622 -10.77 1.29 -21.71
C ASP A 622 -10.30 1.51 -20.25
N SER A 623 -11.06 0.94 -19.29
CA SER A 623 -10.87 1.16 -17.84
C SER A 623 -9.47 0.80 -17.37
N GLU A 624 -8.89 -0.31 -17.85
CA GLU A 624 -7.60 -0.79 -17.36
C GLU A 624 -6.44 0.15 -17.74
N VAL A 625 -6.41 0.62 -18.99
CA VAL A 625 -5.42 1.59 -19.45
C VAL A 625 -5.61 2.94 -18.75
N TRP A 626 -6.86 3.35 -18.54
CA TRP A 626 -7.21 4.56 -17.82
C TRP A 626 -6.71 4.53 -16.37
N GLU A 627 -6.93 3.43 -15.65
CA GLU A 627 -6.51 3.24 -14.26
C GLU A 627 -4.98 3.35 -14.14
N GLN A 628 -4.24 2.70 -15.03
CA GLN A 628 -2.77 2.74 -15.04
C GLN A 628 -2.20 4.14 -15.35
N ILE A 629 -2.76 4.87 -16.32
CA ILE A 629 -2.30 6.24 -16.61
C ILE A 629 -2.64 7.19 -15.46
N VAL A 630 -3.82 7.06 -14.87
CA VAL A 630 -4.24 7.90 -13.74
C VAL A 630 -3.37 7.62 -12.52
N ASP A 631 -3.04 6.36 -12.22
CA ASP A 631 -2.12 6.01 -11.13
C ASP A 631 -0.75 6.68 -11.30
N ALA A 632 -0.20 6.64 -12.52
CA ALA A 632 1.05 7.34 -12.83
C ALA A 632 0.92 8.88 -12.71
N LEU A 633 -0.23 9.45 -13.09
CA LEU A 633 -0.50 10.88 -12.93
C LEU A 633 -0.64 11.28 -11.45
N VAL A 634 -1.30 10.46 -10.63
CA VAL A 634 -1.38 10.65 -9.17
C VAL A 634 0.04 10.63 -8.59
N ALA A 635 0.87 9.66 -8.98
CA ALA A 635 2.24 9.51 -8.45
C ALA A 635 3.15 10.73 -8.74
N ILE A 636 2.95 11.42 -9.87
CA ILE A 636 3.70 12.65 -10.21
C ILE A 636 3.01 13.92 -9.75
N SER A 637 1.72 13.88 -9.42
CA SER A 637 0.93 15.05 -9.01
C SER A 637 1.41 15.67 -7.70
N THR A 638 2.05 14.87 -6.87
CA THR A 638 2.60 15.27 -5.58
C THR A 638 3.96 15.96 -5.69
N LYS A 639 4.57 16.03 -6.89
CA LYS A 639 5.87 16.68 -7.10
C LYS A 639 5.69 18.20 -7.26
N PRO A 640 6.30 19.03 -6.38
CA PRO A 640 6.19 20.47 -6.50
C PRO A 640 6.69 20.98 -7.87
N ARG A 641 5.96 21.92 -8.48
CA ARG A 641 6.28 22.54 -9.79
C ARG A 641 6.22 21.58 -10.99
N HIS A 642 5.59 20.40 -10.83
CA HIS A 642 5.36 19.49 -11.95
C HIS A 642 4.23 19.99 -12.87
N PRO A 643 4.33 19.91 -14.21
CA PRO A 643 3.25 20.35 -15.12
C PRO A 643 1.94 19.56 -15.00
N TYR A 644 1.99 18.40 -14.34
CA TYR A 644 0.87 17.54 -13.98
C TYR A 644 0.67 17.51 -12.47
N HIS A 645 0.82 18.66 -11.81
CA HIS A 645 0.54 18.86 -10.38
C HIS A 645 -0.92 18.52 -10.01
N ALA A 646 -1.21 18.36 -8.72
CA ALA A 646 -2.51 17.88 -8.23
C ALA A 646 -3.68 18.77 -8.69
N ARG A 647 -3.50 20.09 -8.73
CA ARG A 647 -4.53 21.01 -9.25
C ARG A 647 -4.92 20.76 -10.72
N ARG A 648 -4.03 20.22 -11.55
CA ARG A 648 -4.38 19.85 -12.93
C ARG A 648 -5.26 18.59 -12.96
N LEU A 649 -4.95 17.60 -12.13
CA LEU A 649 -5.77 16.40 -11.98
C LEU A 649 -7.16 16.77 -11.44
N TYR A 650 -7.21 17.64 -10.43
CA TYR A 650 -8.46 18.18 -9.90
C TYR A 650 -9.32 18.84 -10.99
N ASN A 651 -8.73 19.74 -11.79
CA ASN A 651 -9.44 20.41 -12.88
C ASN A 651 -9.86 19.46 -14.02
N PHE A 652 -9.18 18.31 -14.17
CA PHE A 652 -9.56 17.28 -15.14
C PHE A 652 -10.79 16.51 -14.65
N LEU A 653 -10.76 16.04 -13.40
CA LEU A 653 -11.86 15.29 -12.78
C LEU A 653 -13.10 16.14 -12.48
N ALA A 654 -12.93 17.44 -12.23
CA ALA A 654 -14.03 18.39 -12.03
C ALA A 654 -14.91 18.57 -13.29
N ARG A 655 -14.43 18.18 -14.48
CA ARG A 655 -15.20 18.26 -15.74
C ARG A 655 -16.16 17.09 -15.93
N TYR A 656 -15.96 16.01 -15.20
CA TYR A 656 -16.86 14.87 -15.25
C TYR A 656 -18.18 15.24 -14.58
N SER A 657 -19.29 14.73 -15.12
CA SER A 657 -20.52 14.64 -14.32
C SER A 657 -20.24 13.76 -13.10
N MET A 658 -20.98 13.97 -12.02
CA MET A 658 -20.81 13.19 -10.80
C MET A 658 -20.93 11.67 -11.04
N PRO A 659 -21.92 11.17 -11.83
CA PRO A 659 -22.01 9.74 -12.16
C PRO A 659 -20.80 9.22 -12.93
N ALA A 660 -20.34 9.97 -13.94
CA ALA A 660 -19.20 9.56 -14.75
C ALA A 660 -17.90 9.56 -13.94
N ARG A 661 -17.73 10.49 -13.00
CA ARG A 661 -16.59 10.49 -12.08
C ARG A 661 -16.67 9.30 -11.12
N ASP A 662 -17.86 8.99 -10.61
CA ASP A 662 -18.03 7.88 -9.68
C ASP A 662 -17.71 6.53 -10.33
N LEU A 663 -18.22 6.27 -11.53
CA LEU A 663 -17.95 5.05 -12.30
C LEU A 663 -16.53 4.94 -12.86
N GLN A 664 -15.69 5.97 -12.70
CA GLN A 664 -14.30 5.99 -13.19
C GLN A 664 -13.33 6.18 -12.03
N TRP A 665 -13.28 7.39 -11.48
CA TRP A 665 -12.36 7.77 -10.41
C TRP A 665 -12.74 7.18 -9.06
N SER A 666 -14.00 7.31 -8.61
CA SER A 666 -14.38 6.76 -7.29
C SER A 666 -14.31 5.23 -7.28
N GLU A 667 -14.63 4.56 -8.39
CA GLU A 667 -14.42 3.12 -8.56
C GLU A 667 -12.94 2.72 -8.53
N TYR A 668 -12.07 3.48 -9.20
CA TYR A 668 -10.63 3.29 -9.10
C TYR A 668 -10.12 3.42 -7.66
N LEU A 669 -10.64 4.37 -6.88
CA LEU A 669 -10.33 4.51 -5.45
C LEU A 669 -10.84 3.31 -4.63
N ARG A 670 -12.09 2.86 -4.88
CA ARG A 670 -12.75 1.79 -4.11
C ARG A 670 -12.08 0.43 -4.30
N ARG A 671 -11.66 0.10 -5.52
CA ARG A 671 -11.09 -1.21 -5.86
C ARG A 671 -9.65 -1.34 -5.38
N ARG A 672 -9.45 -1.37 -4.05
CA ARG A 672 -8.19 -1.37 -3.26
C ARG A 672 -6.94 -2.05 -3.86
N TYR A 673 -7.11 -3.00 -4.79
CA TYR A 673 -6.03 -3.68 -5.53
C TYR A 673 -5.59 -2.98 -6.85
N ALA A 674 -6.28 -1.93 -7.30
CA ALA A 674 -6.01 -1.24 -8.57
C ALA A 674 -5.00 -0.08 -8.43
N SER A 675 -4.87 0.53 -7.23
CA SER A 675 -3.95 1.66 -7.00
C SER A 675 -2.98 1.45 -5.83
N PRO A 676 -1.75 0.99 -6.12
CA PRO A 676 -0.66 1.04 -5.16
C PRO A 676 -0.36 2.48 -4.70
N THR A 677 -0.57 3.46 -5.57
CA THR A 677 -0.21 4.87 -5.32
C THR A 677 -1.13 5.52 -4.27
N ILE A 678 -2.45 5.38 -4.40
CA ILE A 678 -3.40 5.93 -3.43
C ILE A 678 -3.31 5.19 -2.10
N HIS A 679 -3.16 3.86 -2.13
CA HIS A 679 -2.95 3.09 -0.90
C HIS A 679 -1.73 3.58 -0.12
N ARG A 680 -0.60 3.82 -0.81
CA ARG A 680 0.61 4.41 -0.21
C ARG A 680 0.38 5.82 0.32
N LEU A 681 -0.44 6.64 -0.35
CA LEU A 681 -0.82 7.96 0.12
C LEU A 681 -1.64 7.88 1.43
N MET A 682 -2.60 6.96 1.50
CA MET A 682 -3.45 6.79 2.69
C MET A 682 -2.67 6.22 3.88
N ALA A 683 -1.80 5.22 3.65
CA ALA A 683 -0.90 4.70 4.68
C ALA A 683 0.08 5.78 5.20
N TRP A 684 0.56 6.65 4.31
CA TRP A 684 1.35 7.82 4.71
C TRP A 684 0.54 8.81 5.56
N ALA A 685 -0.73 9.03 5.20
CA ALA A 685 -1.61 9.97 5.89
C ALA A 685 -1.82 9.61 7.38
N GLU A 686 -1.82 8.33 7.73
CA GLU A 686 -1.87 7.87 9.13
C GLU A 686 -0.67 8.32 9.97
N LYS A 687 0.47 8.60 9.32
CA LYS A 687 1.76 8.91 9.96
C LYS A 687 2.14 10.40 9.82
N LEU A 688 1.22 11.25 9.36
CA LEU A 688 1.39 12.69 9.14
C LEU A 688 1.93 13.48 10.35
N ASN A 689 1.61 13.04 11.57
CA ASN A 689 2.08 13.68 12.80
C ASN A 689 3.61 13.73 12.90
N ALA A 690 4.30 12.71 12.38
CA ALA A 690 5.76 12.61 12.39
C ALA A 690 6.43 13.21 11.14
N ALA A 691 5.66 13.64 10.14
CA ALA A 691 6.20 14.11 8.87
C ALA A 691 6.55 15.62 8.90
N ASN A 692 7.74 15.94 8.40
CA ASN A 692 8.12 17.30 8.03
C ASN A 692 7.65 17.59 6.61
N MET A 693 6.96 18.72 6.40
CA MET A 693 6.33 19.07 5.14
C MET A 693 6.52 20.56 4.85
N THR A 694 6.70 20.94 3.59
CA THR A 694 6.70 22.36 3.17
C THR A 694 5.32 22.80 2.71
N GLN A 695 5.07 24.12 2.71
CA GLN A 695 3.82 24.71 2.20
C GLN A 695 3.50 24.29 0.76
N ARG A 696 4.51 24.07 -0.10
CA ARG A 696 4.32 23.62 -1.48
C ARG A 696 3.81 22.19 -1.55
N SER A 697 4.43 21.29 -0.78
CA SER A 697 4.01 19.89 -0.69
C SER A 697 2.60 19.79 -0.07
N ALA A 698 2.32 20.61 0.96
CA ALA A 698 0.98 20.74 1.54
C ALA A 698 -0.08 21.14 0.51
N THR A 699 0.26 22.06 -0.41
CA THR A 699 -0.66 22.50 -1.47
C THR A 699 -1.06 21.36 -2.39
N GLU A 700 -0.10 20.56 -2.86
CA GLU A 700 -0.40 19.41 -3.73
C GLU A 700 -1.19 18.33 -2.99
N LEU A 701 -0.85 18.07 -1.73
CA LEU A 701 -1.49 17.03 -0.91
C LEU A 701 -2.91 17.38 -0.53
N VAL A 702 -3.19 18.64 -0.14
CA VAL A 702 -4.57 19.09 0.15
C VAL A 702 -5.46 18.89 -1.06
N VAL A 703 -4.97 19.25 -2.25
CA VAL A 703 -5.72 19.05 -3.50
C VAL A 703 -5.93 17.57 -3.78
N LEU A 704 -4.91 16.73 -3.64
CA LEU A 704 -5.03 15.30 -3.94
C LEU A 704 -5.94 14.58 -2.95
N LEU A 705 -5.81 14.85 -1.64
CA LEU A 705 -6.68 14.30 -0.60
C LEU A 705 -8.13 14.76 -0.79
N SER A 706 -8.37 15.99 -1.28
CA SER A 706 -9.73 16.42 -1.61
C SER A 706 -10.40 15.57 -2.70
N LEU A 707 -9.62 14.98 -3.62
CA LEU A 707 -10.14 14.07 -4.63
C LEU A 707 -10.44 12.67 -4.07
N VAL A 708 -9.79 12.26 -2.97
CA VAL A 708 -10.12 11.01 -2.28
C VAL A 708 -11.50 11.09 -1.65
N LEU A 709 -11.96 12.28 -1.25
CA LEU A 709 -13.25 12.49 -0.59
C LEU A 709 -14.48 12.07 -1.43
N THR A 710 -14.33 11.85 -2.75
CA THR A 710 -15.43 11.37 -3.60
C THR A 710 -15.78 9.90 -3.35
N THR A 711 -14.90 9.14 -2.69
CA THR A 711 -15.04 7.70 -2.47
C THR A 711 -16.26 7.34 -1.62
N VAL A 712 -16.79 6.15 -1.88
CA VAL A 712 -17.83 5.49 -1.07
C VAL A 712 -17.25 4.59 0.02
N VAL A 713 -15.92 4.46 0.11
CA VAL A 713 -15.24 3.80 1.22
C VAL A 713 -15.16 4.76 2.41
N ARG A 714 -16.04 4.58 3.40
CA ARG A 714 -16.22 5.55 4.49
C ARG A 714 -14.92 5.80 5.28
N SER A 715 -14.19 4.74 5.62
CA SER A 715 -12.92 4.84 6.35
C SER A 715 -11.85 5.64 5.61
N ASP A 716 -11.73 5.46 4.30
CA ASP A 716 -10.76 6.22 3.49
C ASP A 716 -11.15 7.70 3.42
N ARG A 717 -12.45 8.00 3.28
CA ARG A 717 -12.96 9.37 3.30
C ARG A 717 -12.72 10.04 4.66
N ASP A 718 -12.96 9.33 5.76
CA ASP A 718 -12.72 9.83 7.12
C ASP A 718 -11.22 10.03 7.38
N LEU A 719 -10.37 9.09 6.96
CA LEU A 719 -8.91 9.21 7.05
C LEU A 719 -8.38 10.38 6.21
N ALA A 720 -8.90 10.58 5.00
CA ALA A 720 -8.55 11.74 4.18
C ALA A 720 -8.98 13.06 4.83
N THR A 721 -10.17 13.10 5.44
CA THR A 721 -10.66 14.26 6.21
C THR A 721 -9.72 14.56 7.39
N LYS A 722 -9.31 13.53 8.15
CA LYS A 722 -8.35 13.66 9.25
C LYS A 722 -7.00 14.17 8.76
N ALA A 723 -6.50 13.62 7.66
CA ALA A 723 -5.24 14.04 7.06
C ALA A 723 -5.27 15.53 6.67
N LEU A 724 -6.39 16.00 6.10
CA LEU A 724 -6.59 17.41 5.78
C LEU A 724 -6.56 18.30 7.03
N VAL A 725 -7.16 17.88 8.15
CA VAL A 725 -7.06 18.60 9.44
C VAL A 725 -5.60 18.69 9.90
N LEU A 726 -4.88 17.56 9.94
CA LEU A 726 -3.47 17.55 10.37
C LEU A 726 -2.56 18.42 9.48
N ILE A 727 -2.85 18.50 8.19
CA ILE A 727 -2.16 19.43 7.28
C ILE A 727 -2.58 20.87 7.60
N GLY A 728 -3.86 21.13 7.83
CA GLY A 728 -4.43 22.42 8.19
C GLY A 728 -3.87 22.99 9.50
N GLU A 729 -3.63 22.16 10.51
CA GLU A 729 -2.99 22.56 11.78
C GLU A 729 -1.60 23.19 11.55
N LYS A 730 -0.86 22.72 10.53
CA LYS A 730 0.46 23.24 10.15
C LYS A 730 0.39 24.35 9.09
N PHE A 731 -0.56 24.26 8.16
CA PHE A 731 -0.67 25.13 6.98
C PHE A 731 -2.13 25.59 6.74
N PRO A 732 -2.73 26.35 7.68
CA PRO A 732 -4.16 26.65 7.64
C PRO A 732 -4.56 27.44 6.39
N GLY A 733 -3.74 28.43 5.98
CA GLY A 733 -4.00 29.21 4.76
C GLY A 733 -4.01 28.37 3.47
N VAL A 734 -3.25 27.27 3.41
CA VAL A 734 -3.26 26.35 2.25
C VAL A 734 -4.57 25.56 2.23
N LEU A 735 -4.98 25.01 3.37
CA LEU A 735 -6.25 24.29 3.48
C LEU A 735 -7.41 25.22 3.13
N PHE A 736 -7.49 26.39 3.77
CA PHE A 736 -8.59 27.35 3.62
C PHE A 736 -8.74 27.85 2.18
N SER A 737 -7.62 28.12 1.49
CA SER A 737 -7.65 28.48 0.07
C SER A 737 -8.28 27.40 -0.82
N HIS A 738 -7.99 26.12 -0.53
CA HIS A 738 -8.57 25.01 -1.27
C HIS A 738 -10.02 24.70 -0.86
N VAL A 739 -10.40 24.92 0.40
CA VAL A 739 -11.80 24.84 0.88
C VAL A 739 -12.67 25.76 0.04
N VAL A 740 -12.27 27.02 -0.11
CA VAL A 740 -12.98 28.02 -0.93
C VAL A 740 -13.07 27.59 -2.39
N THR A 741 -12.00 27.01 -2.95
CA THR A 741 -12.05 26.44 -4.31
C THR A 741 -13.08 25.30 -4.38
N SER A 742 -13.09 24.42 -3.38
CA SER A 742 -13.86 23.17 -3.42
C SER A 742 -15.38 23.38 -3.39
N LEU A 743 -15.85 24.56 -2.96
CA LEU A 743 -17.27 24.92 -2.96
C LEU A 743 -17.93 24.82 -4.37
N GLU A 744 -17.14 24.94 -5.44
CA GLU A 744 -17.61 24.83 -6.83
C GLU A 744 -17.51 23.39 -7.39
N PHE A 745 -17.00 22.44 -6.62
CA PHE A 745 -16.89 21.04 -7.07
C PHE A 745 -18.26 20.37 -7.08
N ASN A 746 -18.64 19.74 -8.19
CA ASN A 746 -19.98 19.18 -8.40
C ASN A 746 -20.25 17.85 -7.66
N ASP A 747 -19.49 17.55 -6.61
CA ASP A 747 -19.69 16.40 -5.71
C ASP A 747 -19.85 16.92 -4.29
N PRO A 748 -21.06 16.98 -3.71
CA PRO A 748 -21.26 17.57 -2.38
C PRO A 748 -20.44 16.93 -1.25
N TYR A 749 -20.00 15.66 -1.38
CA TYR A 749 -19.07 15.05 -0.42
C TYR A 749 -17.74 15.79 -0.31
N VAL A 750 -17.25 16.42 -1.39
CA VAL A 750 -15.96 17.13 -1.40
C VAL A 750 -16.03 18.43 -0.59
N PRO A 751 -16.86 19.44 -0.93
CA PRO A 751 -16.93 20.67 -0.15
C PRO A 751 -17.45 20.42 1.27
N GLU A 752 -18.36 19.47 1.51
CA GLU A 752 -18.78 19.08 2.86
C GLU A 752 -17.58 18.69 3.73
N ARG A 753 -16.76 17.74 3.26
CA ARG A 753 -15.60 17.26 4.04
C ARG A 753 -14.45 18.24 4.09
N MET A 754 -14.30 19.09 3.07
CA MET A 754 -13.35 20.21 3.11
C MET A 754 -13.75 21.25 4.17
N LEU A 755 -15.04 21.62 4.25
CA LEU A 755 -15.57 22.49 5.31
C LEU A 755 -15.42 21.85 6.68
N ALA A 756 -15.70 20.54 6.80
CA ALA A 756 -15.47 19.79 8.04
C ALA A 756 -13.99 19.87 8.46
N ALA A 757 -13.05 19.66 7.55
CA ALA A 757 -11.61 19.77 7.84
C ALA A 757 -11.19 21.20 8.22
N ALA A 758 -11.78 22.22 7.59
CA ALA A 758 -11.55 23.62 7.94
C ALA A 758 -12.07 23.95 9.36
N TYR A 759 -13.23 23.42 9.70
CA TYR A 759 -13.83 23.57 11.04
C TYR A 759 -12.98 22.86 12.10
N GLY A 760 -12.56 21.62 11.85
CA GLY A 760 -11.64 20.88 12.72
C GLY A 760 -10.32 21.60 12.95
N THR A 761 -9.73 22.16 11.89
CA THR A 761 -8.52 23.00 11.98
C THR A 761 -8.76 24.25 12.83
N THR A 762 -9.92 24.88 12.68
CA THR A 762 -10.32 26.05 13.47
C THR A 762 -10.40 25.72 14.96
N LEU A 763 -11.09 24.63 15.30
CA LEU A 763 -11.19 24.15 16.68
C LEU A 763 -9.83 23.83 17.29
N SER A 764 -8.94 23.18 16.53
CA SER A 764 -7.60 22.80 16.99
C SER A 764 -6.68 24.01 17.25
N LEU A 765 -6.76 25.05 16.41
CA LEU A 765 -5.83 26.18 16.47
C LEU A 765 -6.30 27.36 17.33
N LEU A 766 -7.60 27.46 17.64
CA LEU A 766 -8.20 28.62 18.29
C LEU A 766 -7.53 29.01 19.62
N ASP A 767 -7.24 28.00 20.44
CA ASP A 767 -6.64 28.14 21.78
C ASP A 767 -5.20 27.59 21.83
N SER A 768 -4.58 27.39 20.66
CA SER A 768 -3.19 26.97 20.54
C SER A 768 -2.21 28.15 20.64
N GLU A 769 -0.92 27.86 20.82
CA GLU A 769 0.14 28.87 20.74
C GLU A 769 0.17 29.61 19.37
N ALA A 770 -0.38 29.01 18.31
CA ALA A 770 -0.47 29.60 16.98
C ALA A 770 -1.65 30.58 16.81
N ALA A 771 -2.53 30.70 17.81
CA ALA A 771 -3.74 31.51 17.75
C ALA A 771 -3.52 32.96 17.27
N PRO A 772 -2.49 33.71 17.72
CA PRO A 772 -2.27 35.09 17.25
C PRO A 772 -2.02 35.19 15.74
N THR A 773 -1.29 34.22 15.18
CA THR A 773 -1.02 34.16 13.73
C THR A 773 -2.15 33.53 12.92
N PHE A 774 -2.99 32.71 13.57
CA PHE A 774 -4.10 32.00 12.95
C PHE A 774 -5.36 32.86 12.79
N ARG A 775 -5.69 33.69 13.80
CA ARG A 775 -6.93 34.50 13.82
C ARG A 775 -7.16 35.36 12.57
N PRO A 776 -6.16 36.03 11.96
CA PRO A 776 -6.37 36.74 10.70
C PRO A 776 -6.83 35.83 9.56
N LEU A 777 -6.24 34.64 9.43
CA LEU A 777 -6.62 33.65 8.41
C LEU A 777 -8.03 33.11 8.62
N LEU A 778 -8.42 32.92 9.89
CA LEU A 778 -9.78 32.55 10.27
C LEU A 778 -10.77 33.66 9.90
N GLY A 779 -10.42 34.92 10.17
CA GLY A 779 -11.21 36.09 9.78
C GLY A 779 -11.47 36.15 8.27
N ASP A 780 -10.41 36.03 7.47
CA ASP A 780 -10.48 36.03 6.01
C ASP A 780 -11.36 34.87 5.47
N LEU A 781 -11.22 33.67 6.06
CA LEU A 781 -12.05 32.53 5.69
C LEU A 781 -13.53 32.79 6.04
N ALA A 782 -13.82 33.26 7.25
CA ALA A 782 -15.18 33.51 7.71
C ALA A 782 -15.88 34.56 6.85
N GLU A 783 -15.20 35.66 6.49
CA GLU A 783 -15.73 36.66 5.56
C GLU A 783 -16.00 36.05 4.18
N THR A 784 -15.06 35.26 3.66
CA THR A 784 -15.20 34.60 2.35
C THR A 784 -16.37 33.59 2.34
N LEU A 785 -16.52 32.80 3.40
CA LEU A 785 -17.63 31.85 3.54
C LEU A 785 -18.97 32.57 3.64
N TYR A 786 -19.05 33.67 4.40
CA TYR A 786 -20.23 34.52 4.43
C TYR A 786 -20.59 34.98 3.01
N LEU A 787 -19.64 35.60 2.29
CA LEU A 787 -19.90 36.13 0.95
C LEU A 787 -20.30 35.04 -0.07
N LYS A 788 -19.71 33.85 0.01
CA LYS A 788 -19.94 32.77 -0.96
C LYS A 788 -21.15 31.90 -0.66
N MET A 789 -21.52 31.71 0.60
CA MET A 789 -22.56 30.75 1.01
C MET A 789 -23.82 31.39 1.62
N PHE A 790 -23.70 32.56 2.24
CA PHE A 790 -24.81 33.13 3.04
C PHE A 790 -25.23 34.53 2.59
N GLY A 791 -24.30 35.34 2.08
CA GLY A 791 -24.53 36.73 1.71
C GLY A 791 -25.48 36.91 0.51
N PRO A 792 -25.97 38.13 0.28
CA PRO A 792 -26.80 38.43 -0.88
C PRO A 792 -26.08 38.08 -2.20
N GLY A 793 -26.70 37.28 -3.06
CA GLY A 793 -26.11 36.84 -4.33
C GLY A 793 -25.02 35.76 -4.20
N ALA A 794 -24.90 35.11 -3.04
CA ALA A 794 -24.01 34.00 -2.79
C ALA A 794 -24.13 32.89 -3.86
N CYS A 795 -23.04 32.63 -4.59
CA CYS A 795 -23.04 31.64 -5.68
C CYS A 795 -23.02 30.17 -5.19
N ASN A 796 -22.68 29.95 -3.92
CA ASN A 796 -22.58 28.63 -3.30
C ASN A 796 -23.56 28.49 -2.12
N ALA A 797 -24.64 29.27 -2.10
CA ALA A 797 -25.73 29.08 -1.15
C ALA A 797 -26.36 27.70 -1.36
N THR A 798 -26.64 26.99 -0.26
CA THR A 798 -27.09 25.59 -0.30
C THR A 798 -28.00 25.27 0.88
N HIS A 799 -28.94 24.35 0.68
CA HIS A 799 -29.70 23.73 1.77
C HIS A 799 -29.00 22.51 2.36
N HIS A 800 -27.82 22.12 1.88
CA HIS A 800 -27.08 20.98 2.43
C HIS A 800 -26.65 21.26 3.88
N THR A 801 -27.33 20.61 4.84
CA THR A 801 -27.24 21.00 6.26
C THR A 801 -25.82 20.91 6.81
N LEU A 802 -25.11 19.80 6.58
CA LEU A 802 -23.73 19.63 7.10
C LEU A 802 -22.76 20.70 6.58
N MET A 803 -22.86 21.09 5.30
CA MET A 803 -22.03 22.15 4.74
C MET A 803 -22.30 23.50 5.43
N ARG A 804 -23.58 23.82 5.67
CA ARG A 804 -23.95 25.03 6.40
C ARG A 804 -23.44 24.98 7.83
N ASP A 805 -23.66 23.89 8.56
CA ASP A 805 -23.27 23.75 9.97
C ASP A 805 -21.77 23.97 10.16
N TYR A 806 -20.93 23.35 9.33
CA TYR A 806 -19.48 23.57 9.39
C TYR A 806 -19.09 25.01 9.06
N ALA A 807 -19.71 25.63 8.05
CA ALA A 807 -19.41 27.00 7.67
C ALA A 807 -19.87 28.01 8.73
N LEU A 808 -21.07 27.81 9.30
CA LEU A 808 -21.61 28.61 10.40
C LEU A 808 -20.74 28.47 11.64
N GLY A 809 -20.34 27.27 12.03
CA GLY A 809 -19.44 27.06 13.16
C GLY A 809 -18.11 27.80 13.01
N ILE A 810 -17.53 27.84 11.80
CA ILE A 810 -16.32 28.65 11.51
C ILE A 810 -16.61 30.15 11.70
N ILE A 811 -17.73 30.65 11.15
CA ILE A 811 -18.11 32.07 11.22
C ILE A 811 -18.41 32.49 12.66
N GLU A 812 -19.17 31.69 13.41
CA GLU A 812 -19.54 31.95 14.80
C GLU A 812 -18.31 32.00 15.71
N ILE A 813 -17.37 31.06 15.55
CA ILE A 813 -16.10 31.09 16.27
C ILE A 813 -15.34 32.37 15.94
N ALA A 814 -15.24 32.72 14.65
CA ALA A 814 -14.54 33.92 14.20
C ALA A 814 -15.15 35.21 14.79
N GLN A 815 -16.49 35.29 14.87
CA GLN A 815 -17.19 36.38 15.53
C GLN A 815 -16.92 36.40 17.04
N ARG A 816 -16.98 35.25 17.71
CA ARG A 816 -16.76 35.10 19.16
C ARG A 816 -15.37 35.54 19.58
N VAL A 817 -14.34 35.25 18.79
CA VAL A 817 -12.96 35.70 19.05
C VAL A 817 -12.63 37.06 18.40
N SER A 818 -13.64 37.74 17.87
CA SER A 818 -13.54 39.09 17.29
C SER A 818 -12.50 39.22 16.17
N CYS A 819 -12.36 38.19 15.32
CA CYS A 819 -11.43 38.21 14.18
C CYS A 819 -12.13 38.41 12.82
N VAL A 820 -13.46 38.56 12.80
CA VAL A 820 -14.23 38.93 11.60
C VAL A 820 -15.25 40.02 11.95
N ALA A 821 -15.46 40.96 11.04
CA ALA A 821 -16.49 42.00 11.16
C ALA A 821 -17.47 41.89 9.98
N LEU A 822 -18.60 41.20 10.20
CA LEU A 822 -19.63 41.05 9.19
C LEU A 822 -20.59 42.27 9.16
N PRO A 823 -21.28 42.53 8.04
CA PRO A 823 -22.28 43.59 7.96
C PRO A 823 -23.36 43.48 9.06
N GLN A 824 -23.92 44.61 9.52
CA GLN A 824 -24.93 44.63 10.61
C GLN A 824 -26.13 43.70 10.37
N ASN A 825 -26.51 43.48 9.11
CA ASN A 825 -27.63 42.60 8.73
C ASN A 825 -27.21 41.16 8.41
N ALA A 826 -25.94 40.78 8.64
CA ALA A 826 -25.44 39.44 8.32
C ALA A 826 -26.15 38.34 9.11
N ASN A 827 -26.54 38.62 10.36
CA ASN A 827 -27.24 37.65 11.21
C ASN A 827 -28.56 37.17 10.58
N CYS A 828 -29.25 38.02 9.81
CA CYS A 828 -30.47 37.64 9.09
C CYS A 828 -30.23 36.60 7.98
N ASN A 829 -28.98 36.50 7.51
CA ASN A 829 -28.56 35.56 6.47
C ASN A 829 -27.87 34.31 7.03
N LEU A 830 -27.46 34.34 8.30
CA LEU A 830 -26.74 33.26 8.99
C LEU A 830 -27.66 32.36 9.82
N ALA A 831 -28.96 32.65 9.85
CA ALA A 831 -29.95 31.86 10.55
C ALA A 831 -31.11 31.49 9.61
N ALA A 832 -31.89 30.47 9.98
CA ALA A 832 -33.12 30.11 9.29
C ALA A 832 -34.03 31.35 9.15
N PRO A 833 -34.56 31.64 7.94
CA PRO A 833 -34.78 30.70 6.84
C PRO A 833 -33.68 30.65 5.76
N PHE A 834 -32.50 31.24 5.97
CA PHE A 834 -31.42 31.30 4.97
C PHE A 834 -31.89 31.84 3.61
N PRO A 835 -32.32 33.11 3.53
CA PRO A 835 -33.11 33.67 2.41
C PRO A 835 -32.41 33.66 1.05
N ASN A 836 -31.10 33.44 1.00
CA ASN A 836 -30.31 33.40 -0.23
C ASN A 836 -30.13 31.98 -0.80
N ALA A 837 -30.50 30.93 -0.05
CA ALA A 837 -30.48 29.56 -0.54
C ALA A 837 -31.73 29.27 -1.39
N LEU A 838 -31.51 28.79 -2.60
CA LEU A 838 -32.60 28.33 -3.49
C LEU A 838 -32.80 26.83 -3.32
N SER A 839 -34.05 26.39 -3.38
CA SER A 839 -34.38 24.96 -3.37
C SER A 839 -33.66 24.21 -4.50
N PRO A 840 -32.89 23.15 -4.20
CA PRO A 840 -32.28 22.31 -5.22
C PRO A 840 -33.29 21.29 -5.82
N PHE A 841 -34.51 21.24 -5.30
CA PHE A 841 -35.54 20.28 -5.70
C PHE A 841 -36.44 20.87 -6.79
N THR A 842 -36.36 20.33 -8.01
CA THR A 842 -37.18 20.80 -9.13
C THR A 842 -38.58 20.20 -9.16
N SER A 843 -38.85 19.17 -8.34
CA SER A 843 -40.18 18.57 -8.21
C SER A 843 -41.04 19.36 -7.23
N ASP A 844 -42.33 19.46 -7.54
CA ASP A 844 -43.37 20.01 -6.67
C ASP A 844 -43.87 19.02 -5.62
N GLY A 845 -43.30 17.80 -5.57
CA GLY A 845 -43.73 16.72 -4.68
C GLY A 845 -44.67 15.70 -5.34
N THR A 846 -44.96 15.83 -6.63
CA THR A 846 -45.73 14.82 -7.37
C THR A 846 -44.86 13.59 -7.68
N PRO A 847 -45.26 12.36 -7.29
CA PRO A 847 -44.54 11.14 -7.66
C PRO A 847 -44.45 10.93 -9.18
N ASP A 848 -43.25 10.61 -9.66
CA ASP A 848 -42.98 10.34 -11.08
C ASP A 848 -42.52 8.87 -11.23
N PRO A 849 -43.37 7.98 -11.79
CA PRO A 849 -43.03 6.57 -11.98
C PRO A 849 -41.77 6.34 -12.83
N THR A 850 -41.51 7.20 -13.81
CA THR A 850 -40.32 7.09 -14.67
C THR A 850 -39.05 7.43 -13.90
N VAL A 851 -39.09 8.45 -13.03
CA VAL A 851 -37.98 8.75 -12.11
C VAL A 851 -37.76 7.60 -11.15
N LYS A 852 -38.83 7.10 -10.51
CA LYS A 852 -38.76 6.01 -9.53
C LYS A 852 -38.15 4.74 -10.15
N GLU A 853 -38.60 4.35 -11.35
CA GLU A 853 -38.03 3.21 -12.09
C GLU A 853 -36.54 3.45 -12.43
N ALA A 854 -36.18 4.65 -12.89
CA ALA A 854 -34.81 4.98 -13.24
C ALA A 854 -33.83 4.94 -12.06
N ILE A 855 -34.31 5.11 -10.82
CA ILE A 855 -33.50 5.12 -9.60
C ILE A 855 -33.82 3.98 -8.62
N ASP A 856 -34.58 2.96 -9.04
CA ASP A 856 -35.20 1.89 -8.23
C ASP A 856 -34.33 1.29 -7.10
N ARG A 857 -33.00 1.33 -7.24
CA ARG A 857 -32.06 0.75 -6.26
C ARG A 857 -31.32 1.77 -5.41
N ALA A 858 -31.54 3.07 -5.62
CA ALA A 858 -30.87 4.13 -4.86
C ALA A 858 -31.32 4.10 -3.40
N ILE A 859 -32.63 4.19 -3.18
CA ILE A 859 -33.27 4.20 -1.87
C ILE A 859 -33.64 2.77 -1.50
N GLN A 860 -33.15 2.28 -0.36
CA GLN A 860 -33.57 1.01 0.23
C GLN A 860 -34.53 1.26 1.39
N MET A 861 -35.34 0.26 1.73
CA MET A 861 -36.39 0.33 2.76
C MET A 861 -35.94 1.02 4.05
N ASP A 862 -34.76 0.66 4.56
CA ASP A 862 -34.18 1.23 5.78
C ASP A 862 -33.95 2.74 5.66
N PHE A 863 -33.42 3.19 4.52
CA PHE A 863 -33.18 4.61 4.26
C PHE A 863 -34.49 5.37 4.04
N ASP A 864 -35.43 4.76 3.33
CA ASP A 864 -36.77 5.32 3.09
C ASP A 864 -37.50 5.55 4.42
N ASN A 865 -37.51 4.54 5.27
CA ASN A 865 -38.37 4.55 6.43
C ASN A 865 -37.80 5.31 7.63
N TYR A 866 -36.52 5.10 7.98
CA TYR A 866 -35.94 5.70 9.18
C TYR A 866 -35.28 7.03 8.88
N THR A 867 -34.52 7.09 7.79
CA THR A 867 -33.78 8.29 7.44
C THR A 867 -34.73 9.33 6.86
N ILE A 868 -35.39 9.07 5.72
CA ILE A 868 -36.35 10.02 5.13
C ILE A 868 -37.57 10.22 6.04
N GLY A 869 -38.09 9.15 6.64
CA GLY A 869 -39.22 9.24 7.56
C GLY A 869 -38.99 10.18 8.75
N SER A 870 -37.76 10.25 9.28
CA SER A 870 -37.41 11.16 10.40
C SER A 870 -37.57 12.65 10.07
N LEU A 871 -37.67 13.00 8.78
CA LEU A 871 -37.92 14.38 8.34
C LEU A 871 -39.38 14.83 8.53
N ILE A 872 -40.30 13.88 8.74
CA ILE A 872 -41.74 14.10 8.70
C ILE A 872 -42.30 14.08 10.13
N PRO A 873 -42.75 15.24 10.65
CA PRO A 873 -43.43 15.29 11.95
C PRO A 873 -44.68 14.41 11.95
N ASN A 874 -44.92 13.71 13.07
CA ASN A 874 -46.13 12.90 13.30
C ASN A 874 -46.37 11.76 12.28
N ARG A 875 -45.31 11.29 11.61
CA ARG A 875 -45.36 10.08 10.78
C ARG A 875 -44.91 8.88 11.60
N ASP A 876 -45.74 7.84 11.65
CA ASP A 876 -45.33 6.56 12.24
C ASP A 876 -44.35 5.80 11.33
N ASN A 877 -43.55 4.92 11.91
CA ASN A 877 -42.66 4.08 11.11
C ASN A 877 -43.50 3.24 10.14
N TYR A 878 -43.06 3.22 8.89
CA TYR A 878 -43.65 2.53 7.73
C TYR A 878 -44.98 3.09 7.20
N ASP A 879 -45.46 4.22 7.74
CA ASP A 879 -46.60 4.94 7.15
C ASP A 879 -46.21 5.56 5.80
N ASP A 880 -46.33 4.77 4.74
CA ASP A 880 -46.03 5.16 3.36
C ASP A 880 -47.18 5.94 2.70
N GLU A 881 -48.34 6.05 3.37
CA GLU A 881 -49.51 6.79 2.88
C GLU A 881 -49.54 8.25 3.37
N HIS A 882 -48.68 8.61 4.33
CA HIS A 882 -48.59 9.97 4.85
C HIS A 882 -48.33 11.01 3.72
N PRO A 883 -49.22 12.01 3.52
CA PRO A 883 -49.13 12.93 2.37
C PRO A 883 -47.80 13.68 2.27
N ASP A 884 -47.27 14.18 3.39
CA ASP A 884 -45.99 14.89 3.41
C ASP A 884 -44.81 13.96 3.10
N PHE A 885 -44.89 12.70 3.51
CA PHE A 885 -43.85 11.71 3.22
C PHE A 885 -43.79 11.43 1.73
N ILE A 886 -44.95 11.21 1.10
CA ILE A 886 -45.06 11.02 -0.35
C ILE A 886 -44.43 12.21 -1.10
N GLN A 887 -44.77 13.44 -0.70
CA GLN A 887 -44.24 14.65 -1.34
C GLN A 887 -42.72 14.81 -1.15
N VAL A 888 -42.23 14.67 0.08
CA VAL A 888 -40.80 14.78 0.39
C VAL A 888 -39.99 13.70 -0.30
N ARG A 889 -40.48 12.46 -0.26
CA ARG A 889 -39.86 11.33 -0.95
C ARG A 889 -39.78 11.59 -2.46
N ALA A 890 -40.87 12.02 -3.10
CA ALA A 890 -40.85 12.32 -4.54
C ALA A 890 -39.84 13.41 -4.91
N ARG A 891 -39.65 14.42 -4.05
CA ARG A 891 -38.61 15.46 -4.23
C ARG A 891 -37.21 14.88 -4.08
N ILE A 892 -36.96 14.03 -3.09
CA ILE A 892 -35.68 13.32 -2.91
C ILE A 892 -35.37 12.41 -4.10
N GLU A 893 -36.34 11.60 -4.55
CA GLU A 893 -36.22 10.74 -5.72
C GLU A 893 -35.85 11.55 -6.97
N ARG A 894 -36.55 12.67 -7.20
CA ARG A 894 -36.24 13.58 -8.30
C ARG A 894 -34.83 14.16 -8.17
N ARG A 895 -34.41 14.55 -6.96
CA ARG A 895 -33.07 15.10 -6.74
C ARG A 895 -31.97 14.08 -7.02
N ILE A 896 -32.13 12.83 -6.61
CA ILE A 896 -31.22 11.73 -6.96
C ILE A 896 -31.12 11.59 -8.49
N TYR A 897 -32.25 11.69 -9.19
CA TYR A 897 -32.30 11.66 -10.64
C TYR A 897 -31.59 12.85 -11.29
N ASP A 898 -31.75 14.07 -10.76
CA ASP A 898 -31.13 15.30 -11.26
C ASP A 898 -29.63 15.37 -10.99
N LEU A 899 -29.16 14.75 -9.89
CA LEU A 899 -27.74 14.49 -9.63
C LEU A 899 -27.13 13.51 -10.66
N GLY A 900 -27.99 12.78 -11.39
CA GLY A 900 -27.62 11.95 -12.54
C GLY A 900 -27.52 10.46 -12.26
N TYR A 901 -27.86 9.99 -11.06
CA TYR A 901 -27.86 8.55 -10.76
C TYR A 901 -28.88 7.81 -11.61
N ARG A 902 -28.48 6.67 -12.18
CA ARG A 902 -29.35 5.75 -12.91
C ARG A 902 -29.04 4.32 -12.51
N SER A 903 -30.06 3.56 -12.11
CA SER A 903 -29.91 2.15 -11.73
C SER A 903 -29.25 1.34 -12.84
N GLU A 904 -29.59 1.57 -14.11
CA GLU A 904 -29.01 0.87 -15.26
C GLU A 904 -27.47 0.96 -15.34
N GLN A 905 -26.88 2.08 -14.88
CA GLN A 905 -25.44 2.32 -14.95
C GLN A 905 -24.70 1.77 -13.72
N PHE A 906 -25.33 1.87 -12.55
CA PHE A 906 -24.71 1.50 -11.27
C PHE A 906 -25.04 0.08 -10.81
N ASN A 907 -26.02 -0.60 -11.41
CA ASN A 907 -26.57 -1.84 -10.86
C ASN A 907 -25.49 -2.88 -10.55
N PHE A 908 -24.62 -3.15 -11.51
CA PHE A 908 -23.55 -4.13 -11.35
C PHE A 908 -22.61 -3.80 -10.18
N VAL A 909 -22.24 -2.52 -10.05
CA VAL A 909 -21.32 -2.05 -9.02
C VAL A 909 -21.99 -2.03 -7.65
N ASP A 910 -23.24 -1.58 -7.57
CA ASP A 910 -24.01 -1.54 -6.32
C ASP A 910 -24.37 -2.95 -5.81
N GLU A 911 -24.66 -3.90 -6.69
CA GLU A 911 -24.82 -5.32 -6.35
C GLU A 911 -23.50 -5.92 -5.84
N GLU A 912 -22.38 -5.60 -6.50
CA GLU A 912 -21.07 -6.04 -6.07
C GLU A 912 -20.73 -5.51 -4.67
N ILE A 913 -20.91 -4.21 -4.45
CA ILE A 913 -20.69 -3.55 -3.15
C ILE A 913 -21.64 -4.13 -2.10
N GLY A 914 -22.91 -4.31 -2.43
CA GLY A 914 -23.91 -4.89 -1.53
C GLY A 914 -23.50 -6.28 -1.07
N ARG A 915 -23.08 -7.15 -2.00
CA ARG A 915 -22.63 -8.52 -1.70
C ARG A 915 -21.35 -8.56 -0.84
N LEU A 916 -20.40 -7.65 -1.09
CA LEU A 916 -19.12 -7.59 -0.36
C LEU A 916 -19.24 -6.90 1.01
N SER A 917 -20.08 -5.86 1.11
CA SER A 917 -20.19 -4.99 2.29
C SER A 917 -21.26 -5.44 3.28
N TRP A 918 -22.11 -6.40 2.91
CA TRP A 918 -23.15 -6.95 3.78
C TRP A 918 -22.58 -7.47 5.11
N ASN A 919 -21.28 -7.78 5.15
CA ASN A 919 -20.57 -8.51 6.20
C ASN A 919 -19.41 -7.73 6.83
N ALA A 920 -19.12 -6.53 6.32
CA ALA A 920 -18.02 -5.74 6.82
C ALA A 920 -18.41 -5.06 8.15
N PRO A 921 -17.51 -4.99 9.15
CA PRO A 921 -17.74 -4.15 10.32
C PRO A 921 -17.89 -2.68 9.88
N ASP A 922 -18.62 -1.86 10.64
CA ASP A 922 -19.02 -0.50 10.21
C ASP A 922 -17.85 0.38 9.72
N HIS A 923 -16.68 0.25 10.35
CA HIS A 923 -15.45 0.97 9.95
C HIS A 923 -14.81 0.45 8.65
N LYS A 924 -15.29 -0.65 8.07
CA LYS A 924 -14.87 -1.22 6.78
C LYS A 924 -16.02 -1.27 5.76
N LYS A 925 -17.22 -0.79 6.10
CA LYS A 925 -18.36 -0.78 5.18
C LYS A 925 -18.10 0.20 4.04
N VAL A 926 -18.40 -0.27 2.84
CA VAL A 926 -18.42 0.53 1.63
C VAL A 926 -19.87 0.83 1.30
N ASP A 927 -20.21 2.11 1.16
CA ASP A 927 -21.56 2.49 0.79
C ASP A 927 -21.80 2.20 -0.70
N ARG A 928 -23.04 1.82 -1.04
CA ARG A 928 -23.47 1.78 -2.44
C ARG A 928 -23.49 3.20 -3.01
N TYR A 929 -23.27 3.36 -4.31
CA TYR A 929 -23.40 4.67 -4.96
C TYR A 929 -24.82 5.18 -4.83
N GLY A 930 -25.85 4.33 -5.01
CA GLY A 930 -27.24 4.72 -4.76
C GLY A 930 -27.42 5.42 -3.41
N LYS A 931 -26.81 4.86 -2.36
CA LYS A 931 -26.84 5.42 -1.00
C LYS A 931 -26.09 6.75 -0.88
N LYS A 932 -24.96 6.93 -1.59
CA LYS A 932 -24.26 8.23 -1.67
C LYS A 932 -25.17 9.33 -2.21
N TYR A 933 -25.90 9.07 -3.29
CA TYR A 933 -26.80 10.07 -3.90
C TYR A 933 -28.02 10.32 -2.99
N SER A 934 -28.54 9.28 -2.33
CA SER A 934 -29.60 9.43 -1.34
C SER A 934 -29.19 10.30 -0.15
N TRP A 935 -27.97 10.14 0.39
CA TRP A 935 -27.46 11.00 1.47
C TRP A 935 -27.37 12.47 1.08
N ILE A 936 -26.89 12.76 -0.13
CA ILE A 936 -26.78 14.13 -0.63
C ILE A 936 -28.17 14.79 -0.71
N ALA A 937 -29.13 14.11 -1.34
CA ALA A 937 -30.50 14.60 -1.45
C ALA A 937 -31.17 14.74 -0.07
N TYR A 938 -30.90 13.82 0.85
CA TYR A 938 -31.41 13.87 2.22
C TYR A 938 -30.89 15.08 3.00
N TYR A 939 -29.58 15.36 2.99
CA TYR A 939 -29.03 16.51 3.71
C TYR A 939 -29.46 17.86 3.14
N GLU A 940 -29.72 17.94 1.84
CA GLU A 940 -30.36 19.10 1.21
C GLU A 940 -31.83 19.24 1.65
N MET A 941 -32.57 18.13 1.76
CA MET A 941 -33.97 18.15 2.19
C MET A 941 -34.10 18.50 3.67
N TRP A 942 -33.24 17.96 4.52
CA TRP A 942 -33.17 18.30 5.94
C TRP A 942 -33.04 19.81 6.11
N GLY A 943 -32.07 20.42 5.44
CA GLY A 943 -31.80 21.85 5.61
C GLY A 943 -32.83 22.77 4.95
N GLU A 944 -33.57 22.29 3.96
CA GLU A 944 -34.75 23.01 3.44
C GLU A 944 -35.91 22.97 4.43
N ARG A 945 -36.23 21.77 4.96
CA ARG A 945 -37.31 21.64 5.95
C ARG A 945 -36.98 22.38 7.24
N GLU A 946 -35.72 22.42 7.67
CA GLU A 946 -35.27 23.24 8.78
C GLU A 946 -35.53 24.74 8.51
N ALA A 947 -35.15 25.23 7.33
CA ALA A 947 -35.36 26.62 6.94
C ALA A 947 -36.86 27.00 6.93
N GLU A 948 -37.73 26.05 6.59
CA GLU A 948 -39.18 26.19 6.60
C GLU A 948 -39.83 25.88 7.96
N LYS A 949 -39.05 25.47 8.97
CA LYS A 949 -39.54 25.02 10.29
C LYS A 949 -40.53 23.85 10.21
N LYS A 950 -40.24 22.88 9.34
CA LYS A 950 -41.04 21.67 9.07
C LYS A 950 -40.38 20.37 9.56
N LEU A 951 -39.28 20.46 10.31
CA LEU A 951 -38.71 19.32 11.02
C LEU A 951 -39.49 19.04 12.32
N PRO A 952 -39.41 17.82 12.89
CA PRO A 952 -39.97 17.54 14.21
C PRO A 952 -39.41 18.48 15.29
N ASP A 953 -40.21 18.80 16.31
CA ASP A 953 -39.85 19.78 17.35
C ASP A 953 -38.53 19.46 18.07
N TRP A 954 -38.24 18.18 18.30
CA TRP A 954 -37.00 17.73 18.95
C TRP A 954 -35.77 17.84 18.05
N SER A 955 -35.95 18.01 16.74
CA SER A 955 -34.87 18.14 15.75
C SER A 955 -34.59 19.59 15.35
N LEU A 956 -35.46 20.54 15.75
CA LEU A 956 -35.30 21.95 15.39
C LEU A 956 -34.14 22.59 16.15
N GLY A 957 -33.11 23.03 15.42
CA GLY A 957 -31.91 23.64 15.99
C GLY A 957 -30.88 22.64 16.52
N GLU A 958 -31.15 21.34 16.39
CA GLU A 958 -30.21 20.26 16.69
C GLU A 958 -29.44 19.85 15.43
N ARG A 959 -28.24 19.32 15.62
CA ARG A 959 -27.44 18.77 14.52
C ARG A 959 -28.10 17.50 13.99
N THR A 960 -28.06 17.29 12.67
CA THR A 960 -28.57 16.05 12.07
C THR A 960 -27.92 14.81 12.71
N PRO A 961 -28.70 13.80 13.16
CA PRO A 961 -28.17 12.63 13.86
C PRO A 961 -27.16 11.83 13.04
N ASP A 962 -27.28 11.88 11.71
CA ASP A 962 -26.47 11.11 10.77
C ASP A 962 -25.10 11.76 10.45
N CYS A 963 -24.65 12.73 11.24
CA CYS A 963 -23.39 13.42 11.04
C CYS A 963 -22.22 12.43 10.91
N GLY A 964 -21.73 12.26 9.67
CA GLY A 964 -20.86 11.15 9.31
C GLY A 964 -19.43 11.20 9.83
N VAL A 965 -18.95 12.35 10.33
CA VAL A 965 -17.61 12.56 10.89
C VAL A 965 -17.61 13.62 11.98
N ASP A 966 -16.89 13.37 13.09
CA ASP A 966 -16.50 14.40 14.04
C ASP A 966 -15.17 15.03 13.58
N PRO A 967 -15.16 16.29 13.11
CA PRO A 967 -13.96 16.92 12.58
C PRO A 967 -12.95 17.33 13.65
N SER A 968 -13.27 17.21 14.94
CA SER A 968 -12.33 17.53 16.03
C SER A 968 -11.21 16.48 16.17
N PHE A 969 -11.42 15.26 15.65
CA PHE A 969 -10.48 14.13 15.71
C PHE A 969 -9.77 14.03 17.07
N PRO A 970 -10.51 13.86 18.17
CA PRO A 970 -9.98 14.04 19.52
C PRO A 970 -8.82 13.08 19.78
N LYS A 971 -7.74 13.62 20.33
CA LYS A 971 -6.61 12.80 20.79
C LYS A 971 -7.02 12.08 22.06
N ARG A 972 -6.56 10.84 22.25
CA ARG A 972 -6.82 10.10 23.48
C ARG A 972 -6.26 10.91 24.66
N PRO A 973 -7.09 11.32 25.63
CA PRO A 973 -6.60 12.10 26.76
C PRO A 973 -5.67 11.24 27.63
N PRO A 974 -4.71 11.86 28.36
CA PRO A 974 -3.94 11.15 29.36
C PRO A 974 -4.87 10.50 30.40
N PRO A 975 -4.52 9.31 30.93
CA PRO A 975 -5.34 8.67 31.93
C PRO A 975 -5.41 9.57 33.17
N TRP A 976 -6.64 9.88 33.59
CA TRP A 976 -6.92 10.57 34.83
C TRP A 976 -7.67 9.61 35.75
N THR A 977 -7.20 9.49 36.99
CA THR A 977 -7.91 8.73 38.01
C THR A 977 -8.74 9.72 38.83
N PRO A 978 -10.07 9.71 38.71
CA PRO A 978 -10.90 10.58 39.52
C PRO A 978 -10.73 10.23 41.01
N PRO A 979 -10.86 11.22 41.91
CA PRO A 979 -10.95 10.94 43.34
C PRO A 979 -12.30 10.28 43.62
N ILE A 980 -12.42 8.96 43.39
CA ILE A 980 -13.64 8.20 43.63
C ILE A 980 -13.88 8.16 45.15
N PRO A 981 -14.91 8.85 45.68
CA PRO A 981 -15.27 8.74 47.09
C PRO A 981 -15.86 7.36 47.37
N ASP A 982 -16.17 7.05 48.63
CA ASP A 982 -16.93 5.84 48.91
C ASP A 982 -18.35 5.99 48.30
N LEU A 983 -18.57 5.40 47.13
CA LEU A 983 -19.83 5.51 46.40
C LEU A 983 -20.85 4.45 46.81
N PHE A 984 -20.44 3.43 47.56
CA PHE A 984 -21.28 2.27 47.85
C PHE A 984 -21.49 2.03 49.34
N GLY A 985 -20.74 2.70 50.21
CA GLY A 985 -20.91 2.62 51.65
C GLY A 985 -20.51 1.24 52.20
N ASP A 986 -21.19 0.81 53.26
CA ASP A 986 -20.88 -0.45 53.94
C ASP A 986 -21.23 -1.68 53.08
N LYS A 987 -20.19 -2.40 52.65
CA LYS A 987 -20.28 -3.62 51.83
C LYS A 987 -20.96 -4.80 52.53
N SER A 988 -21.32 -4.67 53.81
CA SER A 988 -22.08 -5.68 54.55
C SER A 988 -23.60 -5.53 54.39
N VAL A 989 -24.07 -4.43 53.80
CA VAL A 989 -25.49 -4.18 53.52
C VAL A 989 -25.92 -4.93 52.26
N ALA A 990 -27.03 -5.66 52.34
CA ALA A 990 -27.62 -6.34 51.18
C ALA A 990 -28.07 -5.33 50.11
N THR A 991 -27.94 -5.69 48.83
CA THR A 991 -28.28 -4.82 47.69
C THR A 991 -29.68 -4.23 47.78
N GLU A 992 -30.68 -5.00 48.23
CA GLU A 992 -32.06 -4.55 48.39
C GLU A 992 -32.20 -3.46 49.47
N ALA A 993 -31.45 -3.58 50.57
CA ALA A 993 -31.43 -2.58 51.63
C ALA A 993 -30.64 -1.32 51.24
N TRP A 994 -29.61 -1.48 50.39
CA TRP A 994 -28.87 -0.38 49.80
C TRP A 994 -29.75 0.45 48.84
N VAL A 995 -30.43 -0.23 47.90
CA VAL A 995 -31.40 0.40 46.98
C VAL A 995 -32.58 1.04 47.73
N GLY A 996 -32.97 0.44 48.87
CA GLY A 996 -34.01 0.98 49.75
C GLY A 996 -33.67 2.30 50.47
N GLY A 997 -32.49 2.88 50.24
CA GLY A 997 -32.12 4.21 50.74
C GLY A 997 -31.30 4.24 52.02
N SER A 998 -30.65 3.13 52.40
CA SER A 998 -29.77 3.07 53.59
C SER A 998 -28.45 3.83 53.44
N TYR A 999 -28.08 4.20 52.20
CA TYR A 999 -26.90 4.99 51.88
C TYR A 999 -27.20 5.97 50.73
N THR A 1000 -26.69 7.20 50.82
CA THR A 1000 -26.76 8.19 49.74
C THR A 1000 -25.33 8.57 49.36
N PRO A 1001 -24.87 8.23 48.14
CA PRO A 1001 -23.51 8.55 47.72
C PRO A 1001 -23.31 10.07 47.60
N ASP A 1002 -22.16 10.57 48.06
CA ASP A 1002 -21.76 11.96 47.82
C ASP A 1002 -21.00 12.07 46.50
N TRP A 1003 -21.67 12.65 45.50
CA TRP A 1003 -21.12 12.84 44.16
C TRP A 1003 -20.33 14.15 44.01
N HIS A 1004 -20.42 15.11 44.96
CA HIS A 1004 -19.80 16.43 44.83
C HIS A 1004 -18.30 16.38 44.51
N PRO A 1005 -17.49 15.48 45.10
CA PRO A 1005 -16.05 15.38 44.79
C PRO A 1005 -15.74 14.96 43.35
N LEU A 1006 -16.72 14.41 42.61
CA LEU A 1006 -16.59 13.98 41.22
C LEU A 1006 -17.18 14.97 40.22
N LEU A 1007 -18.14 15.79 40.64
CA LEU A 1007 -18.87 16.69 39.75
C LEU A 1007 -18.04 17.89 39.30
N VAL A 1008 -17.25 18.46 40.22
CA VAL A 1008 -16.33 19.56 39.92
C VAL A 1008 -14.99 19.27 40.58
N VAL A 1009 -13.94 19.12 39.78
CA VAL A 1009 -12.58 18.87 40.27
C VAL A 1009 -11.67 20.04 39.94
N PRO A 1010 -10.77 20.44 40.85
CA PRO A 1010 -9.92 21.63 40.67
C PRO A 1010 -8.79 21.40 39.66
N GLU A 1011 -8.46 20.14 39.36
CA GLU A 1011 -7.32 19.79 38.52
C GLU A 1011 -7.53 18.44 37.82
N ILE A 1012 -7.22 18.39 36.53
CA ILE A 1012 -7.11 17.16 35.76
C ILE A 1012 -5.75 17.17 35.05
N ASN A 1013 -4.93 16.14 35.26
CA ASN A 1013 -3.65 15.94 34.58
C ASN A 1013 -2.70 17.15 34.61
N GLY A 1014 -2.59 17.86 35.74
CA GLY A 1014 -1.73 19.04 35.87
C GLY A 1014 -2.37 20.35 35.39
N GLN A 1015 -3.59 20.32 34.83
CA GLN A 1015 -4.30 21.49 34.34
C GLN A 1015 -5.29 21.99 35.40
N GLN A 1016 -5.08 23.22 35.87
CA GLN A 1016 -5.96 23.87 36.86
C GLN A 1016 -7.25 24.35 36.19
N GLY A 1017 -8.39 24.15 36.86
CA GLY A 1017 -9.69 24.66 36.41
C GLY A 1017 -10.85 24.12 37.23
N GLU A 1018 -12.03 24.72 37.12
CA GLU A 1018 -13.27 24.09 37.60
C GLU A 1018 -13.72 23.05 36.56
N TRP A 1019 -13.07 21.89 36.54
CA TRP A 1019 -13.40 20.83 35.59
C TRP A 1019 -14.73 20.20 35.97
N VAL A 1020 -15.72 20.36 35.12
CA VAL A 1020 -17.08 19.85 35.33
C VAL A 1020 -17.24 18.49 34.66
N LEU A 1021 -17.80 17.52 35.38
CA LEU A 1021 -18.22 16.24 34.83
C LEU A 1021 -19.46 16.44 33.95
N ILE A 1022 -19.31 16.28 32.63
CA ILE A 1022 -20.42 16.39 31.67
C ILE A 1022 -21.17 15.05 31.57
N GLU A 1023 -20.45 13.93 31.57
CA GLU A 1023 -21.01 12.58 31.50
C GLU A 1023 -20.06 11.59 32.19
N GLY A 1024 -20.61 10.57 32.86
CA GLY A 1024 -19.83 9.51 33.50
C GLY A 1024 -20.70 8.32 33.89
N HIS A 1025 -20.10 7.13 33.94
CA HIS A 1025 -20.76 5.89 34.37
C HIS A 1025 -19.96 5.22 35.48
N VAL A 1026 -20.65 4.77 36.53
CA VAL A 1026 -20.06 4.03 37.65
C VAL A 1026 -20.75 2.68 37.78
N ARG A 1027 -19.97 1.60 37.94
CA ARG A 1027 -20.47 0.24 38.17
C ARG A 1027 -19.91 -0.31 39.48
N GLY A 1028 -20.77 -0.89 40.31
CA GLY A 1028 -20.41 -1.76 41.42
C GLY A 1028 -20.95 -3.17 41.17
N ILE A 1029 -20.24 -4.20 41.62
CA ILE A 1029 -20.67 -5.61 41.51
C ILE A 1029 -20.57 -6.22 42.92
N ASP A 1030 -21.64 -6.86 43.38
CA ASP A 1030 -21.63 -7.69 44.60
C ASP A 1030 -21.40 -9.15 44.20
N GLU A 1031 -20.16 -9.63 44.34
CA GLU A 1031 -19.77 -11.01 43.99
C GLU A 1031 -20.44 -12.09 44.88
N ARG A 1032 -21.18 -11.72 45.93
CA ARG A 1032 -21.82 -12.70 46.84
C ARG A 1032 -23.22 -13.15 46.40
N HIS A 1033 -23.85 -12.46 45.45
CA HIS A 1033 -25.24 -12.72 45.04
C HIS A 1033 -25.43 -12.92 43.52
N ASP A 1034 -24.35 -13.04 42.75
CA ASP A 1034 -24.37 -13.33 41.29
C ASP A 1034 -24.04 -14.82 41.02
#